data_AF-A0A8S1HDC5-F1
#
_entry.id   AF-A0A8S1HDC5-F1
#
_cell.length_a   1.000
_cell.length_b   1.000
_cell.length_c   1.000
_cell.angle_alpha   90.00
_cell.angle_beta   90.00
_cell.angle_gamma   90.00
#
_symmetry.space_group_name_H-M   'P 1'
#
loop_
_entity.id
_entity.type
_entity.pdbx_description
1 polymer ?
#
loop_
_entity_poly.entity_id
_entity_poly.type
_entity_poly.pdbx_seq_one_letter_code
_entity_poly.pdbx_strand_id
1 'polypeptide(L)'
;MKSKVAGLIFAILVFLSSLLGSVFLLFPFIPLAYFAPKVWREIADRLLGYWLTFPASLVEWIFESKFFVTGDLIQRDEPAIILMNHRTRLDWLFLWNALYKMDPWLLTTGKISLKAPLKKIPGAGWAMSAGAFIFLERNFESDKSKLEDMMRYYKACGKNYQILFFAEGTDRGERAVLLSHAYADKNNLPRYDYVLHPRTTGFAYLLEIMKRENYIKYVYDVSVAYRGEVIDTEAKLVKNGNFPEEVHFDLKRYSVEEIDEDVSVWLQKLWSKKEEKLKRFYQGNLNFEPSGEGFQWPIATTGLGYSVAFAFWIFSSLLWIYFIYAYFFVKVYFLAASLFYLYGLHAHNEMSSPGEPPVISGGQPLVTRLKGWLFGIGMLSSSLFGMLFVITPVMPLALFKPILWRKLLDRLVGMWVIMPGALMSFMFGASVKVQGHKIDHSEPALIIMNHRTRLDWLFFWNALFQMDPWLCTSEKISLKGMLKKVPGAGWAMQAACYIFLDRSFETDKSSLDKIITYFADTGYNYQLLLFPEGTDKCPKATERSRLHAERKSLVHYDYVLHPRITGFVHIVQSMRKLNYIKYLYDVSIGFGDAIVQSEIDLVLHGACPKEVYYQIRKLPIDSLPSSDEGLAEWLVELWKEKERKLKTFYTLPQKDRHFPPVDGGEQFGLDDYLQNTQKFVVSFWLLTTLFWTYMFFESALMFYIALVTTVIYTVICKCYGGLEHFAIKMFYDRKSHFNNVNNSDNSNGNT
;
A
#
# COMPACT_ATOMS: atom_id res chain seq x y z
N MET A 1 -26.24 28.40 9.71
CA MET A 1 -26.06 28.34 8.23
C MET A 1 -24.74 28.98 7.81
N LYS A 2 -24.42 30.19 8.30
CA LYS A 2 -23.13 30.87 8.04
C LYS A 2 -21.88 30.06 8.45
N SER A 3 -21.87 29.48 9.65
CA SER A 3 -20.71 28.67 10.12
C SER A 3 -20.45 27.46 9.23
N LYS A 4 -21.46 26.63 8.94
CA LYS A 4 -21.33 25.46 8.06
C LYS A 4 -20.75 25.77 6.69
N VAL A 5 -21.17 26.90 6.09
CA VAL A 5 -20.65 27.37 4.80
C VAL A 5 -19.17 27.76 4.92
N ALA A 6 -18.78 28.45 5.99
CA ALA A 6 -17.39 28.80 6.25
C ALA A 6 -16.49 27.55 6.40
N GLY A 7 -16.93 26.53 7.15
CA GLY A 7 -16.19 25.27 7.30
C GLY A 7 -15.95 24.53 5.97
N LEU A 8 -16.96 24.50 5.09
CA LEU A 8 -16.83 23.93 3.75
C LEU A 8 -15.89 24.76 2.86
N ILE A 9 -16.01 26.09 2.89
CA ILE A 9 -15.12 27.00 2.14
C ILE A 9 -13.66 26.79 2.57
N PHE A 10 -13.39 26.72 3.87
CA PHE A 10 -12.05 26.44 4.39
C PHE A 10 -11.48 25.15 3.83
N ALA A 11 -12.24 24.05 3.89
CA ALA A 11 -11.78 22.76 3.38
C ALA A 11 -11.50 22.79 1.87
N ILE A 12 -12.36 23.46 1.08
CA ILE A 12 -12.17 23.62 -0.35
C ILE A 12 -10.91 24.44 -0.64
N LEU A 13 -10.72 25.57 0.05
CA LEU A 13 -9.57 26.45 -0.15
C LEU A 13 -8.26 25.75 0.21
N VAL A 14 -8.20 25.06 1.36
CA VAL A 14 -7.00 24.31 1.79
C VAL A 14 -6.72 23.16 0.82
N PHE A 15 -7.74 22.41 0.41
CA PHE A 15 -7.57 21.31 -0.53
C PHE A 15 -7.09 21.80 -1.91
N LEU A 16 -7.79 22.77 -2.52
CA LEU A 16 -7.45 23.27 -3.85
C LEU A 16 -6.07 23.94 -3.87
N SER A 17 -5.78 24.81 -2.90
CA SER A 17 -4.47 25.47 -2.84
C SER A 17 -3.32 24.48 -2.66
N SER A 18 -3.49 23.45 -1.83
CA SER A 18 -2.46 22.41 -1.66
C SER A 18 -2.28 21.54 -2.91
N LEU A 19 -3.37 21.20 -3.60
CA LEU A 19 -3.34 20.40 -4.82
C LEU A 19 -2.66 21.16 -5.96
N LEU A 20 -3.09 22.39 -6.21
CA LEU A 20 -2.56 23.24 -7.26
C LEU A 20 -1.12 23.66 -6.94
N GLY A 21 -0.81 23.98 -5.68
CA GLY A 21 0.56 24.25 -5.24
C GLY A 21 1.49 23.06 -5.44
N SER A 22 1.02 21.84 -5.14
CA SER A 22 1.82 20.62 -5.35
C SER A 22 2.12 20.38 -6.83
N VAL A 23 1.13 20.60 -7.70
CA VAL A 23 1.21 20.33 -9.14
C VAL A 23 1.96 21.42 -9.90
N PHE A 24 1.70 22.69 -9.63
CA PHE A 24 2.23 23.79 -10.46
C PHE A 24 3.41 24.52 -9.84
N LEU A 25 3.55 24.48 -8.50
CA LEU A 25 4.64 25.18 -7.82
C LEU A 25 5.73 24.22 -7.34
N LEU A 26 5.39 23.05 -6.78
CA LEU A 26 6.40 22.10 -6.29
C LEU A 26 6.91 21.13 -7.37
N PHE A 27 6.01 20.52 -8.15
CA PHE A 27 6.36 19.51 -9.15
C PHE A 27 7.45 19.95 -10.16
N PRO A 28 7.45 21.19 -10.69
CA PRO A 28 8.51 21.64 -11.61
C PRO A 28 9.93 21.51 -11.05
N PHE A 29 10.09 21.58 -9.72
CA PHE A 29 11.39 21.55 -9.07
C PHE A 29 11.80 20.16 -8.56
N ILE A 30 10.94 19.13 -8.69
CA ILE A 30 11.27 17.76 -8.27
C ILE A 30 12.55 17.22 -8.89
N PRO A 31 12.90 17.48 -10.17
CA PRO A 31 14.18 17.03 -10.71
C PRO A 31 15.40 17.47 -9.88
N LEU A 32 15.32 18.62 -9.19
CA LEU A 32 16.38 19.09 -8.29
C LEU A 32 16.57 18.16 -7.08
N ALA A 33 15.57 17.36 -6.69
CA ALA A 33 15.73 16.36 -5.65
C ALA A 33 16.86 15.36 -5.96
N TYR A 34 17.06 15.08 -7.26
CA TYR A 34 18.11 14.19 -7.73
C TYR A 34 19.42 14.94 -8.02
N PHE A 35 19.35 16.06 -8.75
CA PHE A 35 20.56 16.77 -9.21
C PHE A 35 21.16 17.73 -8.19
N ALA A 36 20.36 18.29 -7.29
CA ALA A 36 20.75 19.33 -6.35
C ALA A 36 19.92 19.25 -5.05
N PRO A 37 20.08 18.18 -4.24
CA PRO A 37 19.19 17.89 -3.12
C PRO A 37 19.12 19.02 -2.07
N LYS A 38 20.22 19.75 -1.85
CA LYS A 38 20.24 20.92 -0.94
C LYS A 38 19.40 22.09 -1.48
N VAL A 39 19.49 22.36 -2.78
CA VAL A 39 18.69 23.41 -3.44
C VAL A 39 17.21 23.01 -3.45
N TRP A 40 16.92 21.73 -3.71
CA TRP A 40 15.57 21.19 -3.60
C TRP A 40 14.99 21.35 -2.19
N ARG A 41 15.77 21.10 -1.13
CA ARG A 41 15.32 21.38 0.25
C ARG A 41 14.97 22.83 0.46
N GLU A 42 15.83 23.75 0.04
CA GLU A 42 15.54 25.19 0.15
C GLU A 42 14.21 25.56 -0.53
N ILE A 43 14.02 25.13 -1.77
CA ILE A 43 12.81 25.47 -2.54
C ILE A 43 11.56 24.82 -1.94
N ALA A 44 11.62 23.51 -1.67
CA ALA A 44 10.47 22.78 -1.15
C ALA A 44 10.05 23.28 0.23
N ASP A 45 11.02 23.54 1.13
CA ASP A 45 10.75 24.03 2.48
C ASP A 45 10.17 25.45 2.47
N ARG A 46 10.67 26.34 1.60
CA ARG A 46 10.11 27.70 1.44
C ARG A 46 8.72 27.70 0.83
N LEU A 47 8.50 26.94 -0.25
CA LEU A 47 7.18 26.86 -0.90
C LEU A 47 6.15 26.24 0.05
N LEU A 48 6.52 25.19 0.77
CA LEU A 48 5.66 24.58 1.75
C LEU A 48 5.39 25.54 2.91
N GLY A 49 6.41 26.14 3.52
CA GLY A 49 6.24 27.09 4.62
C GLY A 49 5.37 28.28 4.24
N TYR A 50 5.55 28.83 3.02
CA TYR A 50 4.68 29.87 2.49
C TYR A 50 3.24 29.39 2.26
N TRP A 51 3.04 28.13 1.90
CA TRP A 51 1.72 27.51 1.86
C TRP A 51 1.12 27.36 3.26
N LEU A 52 1.89 27.00 4.30
CA LEU A 52 1.39 26.86 5.68
C LEU A 52 0.85 28.18 6.26
N THR A 53 1.38 29.32 5.80
CA THR A 53 0.85 30.66 6.14
C THR A 53 -0.59 30.85 5.66
N PHE A 54 -1.02 30.16 4.60
CA PHE A 54 -2.37 30.28 4.07
C PHE A 54 -3.46 29.72 4.99
N PRO A 55 -3.46 28.42 5.35
CA PRO A 55 -4.44 27.89 6.31
C PRO A 55 -4.34 28.59 7.66
N ALA A 56 -3.14 28.98 8.11
CA ALA A 56 -2.94 29.83 9.28
C ALA A 56 -3.77 31.12 9.23
N SER A 57 -3.62 31.90 8.13
CA SER A 57 -4.38 33.14 7.92
C SER A 57 -5.88 32.94 7.77
N LEU A 58 -6.32 31.83 7.15
CA LEU A 58 -7.74 31.50 7.07
C LEU A 58 -8.36 31.32 8.47
N VAL A 59 -7.64 30.64 9.39
CA VAL A 59 -8.13 30.43 10.76
C VAL A 59 -8.30 31.76 11.50
N GLU A 60 -7.32 32.66 11.39
CA GLU A 60 -7.37 33.95 12.09
C GLU A 60 -8.39 34.91 11.47
N TRP A 61 -8.55 34.94 10.15
CA TRP A 61 -9.35 35.96 9.47
C TRP A 61 -10.76 35.54 9.09
N ILE A 62 -10.98 34.28 8.71
CA ILE A 62 -12.33 33.78 8.36
C ILE A 62 -13.08 33.34 9.61
N PHE A 63 -12.36 32.80 10.59
CA PHE A 63 -12.97 32.24 11.79
C PHE A 63 -12.68 33.04 13.07
N GLU A 64 -11.93 34.13 12.95
CA GLU A 64 -11.70 35.10 14.03
C GLU A 64 -11.07 34.47 15.30
N SER A 65 -10.40 33.32 15.16
CA SER A 65 -9.69 32.67 16.26
C SER A 65 -8.53 33.54 16.74
N LYS A 66 -8.49 33.81 18.04
CA LYS A 66 -7.43 34.60 18.68
C LYS A 66 -6.33 33.69 19.22
N PHE A 67 -5.08 34.08 18.99
CA PHE A 67 -3.91 33.29 19.39
C PHE A 67 -3.10 34.04 20.44
N PHE A 68 -3.05 33.49 21.65
CA PHE A 68 -2.26 33.99 22.76
C PHE A 68 -1.02 33.12 22.86
N VAL A 69 0.16 33.72 22.65
CA VAL A 69 1.43 32.99 22.63
C VAL A 69 2.35 33.62 23.66
N THR A 70 2.86 32.79 24.56
CA THR A 70 3.71 33.19 25.67
C THR A 70 4.89 32.23 25.84
N GLY A 71 5.94 32.68 26.51
CA GLY A 71 7.07 31.84 26.92
C GLY A 71 8.33 32.03 26.09
N ASP A 72 9.11 30.97 25.90
CA ASP A 72 10.41 31.01 25.19
C ASP A 72 10.28 31.04 23.66
N LEU A 73 11.19 31.78 22.99
CA LEU A 73 11.31 31.78 21.54
C LEU A 73 11.94 30.47 21.01
N ILE A 74 11.31 29.89 19.99
CA ILE A 74 11.88 28.75 19.24
C ILE A 74 12.99 29.25 18.31
N GLN A 75 14.21 28.73 18.48
CA GLN A 75 15.36 29.09 17.65
C GLN A 75 15.32 28.31 16.33
N ARG A 76 14.96 28.98 15.23
CA ARG A 76 14.88 28.36 13.90
C ARG A 76 16.20 27.80 13.39
N ASP A 77 17.32 28.39 13.83
CA ASP A 77 18.66 28.08 13.35
C ASP A 77 19.27 26.89 14.11
N GLU A 78 18.53 26.26 15.02
CA GLU A 78 19.00 25.14 15.83
C GLU A 78 18.02 23.95 15.73
N PRO A 79 18.52 22.71 15.56
CA PRO A 79 17.65 21.53 15.49
C PRO A 79 17.03 21.25 16.85
N ALA A 80 15.72 21.00 16.88
CA ALA A 80 14.98 20.82 18.13
C ALA A 80 13.80 19.87 18.01
N ILE A 81 13.35 19.34 19.14
CA ILE A 81 12.07 18.63 19.26
C ILE A 81 11.07 19.55 19.95
N ILE A 82 9.87 19.68 19.40
CA ILE A 82 8.73 20.37 20.00
C ILE A 82 7.79 19.32 20.57
N LEU A 83 7.65 19.27 21.90
CA LEU A 83 6.72 18.40 22.62
C LEU A 83 5.45 19.17 22.96
N MET A 84 4.31 18.71 22.45
CA MET A 84 3.02 19.38 22.68
C MET A 84 1.98 18.38 23.21
N ASN A 85 1.12 18.82 24.15
CA ASN A 85 -0.08 18.04 24.48
C ASN A 85 -1.03 17.98 23.28
N HIS A 86 -1.78 16.89 23.17
CA HIS A 86 -2.62 16.63 22.01
C HIS A 86 -4.11 16.62 22.35
N ARG A 87 -4.71 17.82 22.43
CA ARG A 87 -6.12 17.97 22.78
C ARG A 87 -7.04 17.66 21.61
N THR A 88 -6.71 18.12 20.40
CA THR A 88 -7.54 18.00 19.20
C THR A 88 -6.76 17.52 17.99
N ARG A 89 -7.44 16.99 16.98
CA ARG A 89 -6.78 16.62 15.72
C ARG A 89 -6.24 17.80 14.92
N LEU A 90 -6.55 19.04 15.32
CA LEU A 90 -6.17 20.27 14.63
C LEU A 90 -5.05 21.03 15.35
N ASP A 91 -4.50 20.52 16.46
CA ASP A 91 -3.49 21.25 17.25
C ASP A 91 -2.27 21.67 16.42
N TRP A 92 -1.87 20.83 15.45
CA TRP A 92 -0.77 21.14 14.54
C TRP A 92 -1.06 22.35 13.63
N LEU A 93 -2.32 22.55 13.21
CA LEU A 93 -2.73 23.68 12.39
C LEU A 93 -2.65 24.97 13.21
N PHE A 94 -3.13 24.91 14.45
CA PHE A 94 -3.09 26.04 15.38
C PHE A 94 -1.67 26.42 15.78
N LEU A 95 -0.77 25.44 15.90
CA LEU A 95 0.64 25.70 16.18
C LEU A 95 1.29 26.56 15.08
N TRP A 96 0.87 26.46 13.81
CA TRP A 96 1.43 27.31 12.74
C TRP A 96 1.19 28.80 12.99
N ASN A 97 0.07 29.18 13.60
CA ASN A 97 -0.20 30.56 13.98
C ASN A 97 0.76 31.03 15.07
N ALA A 98 1.06 30.15 16.04
CA ALA A 98 2.04 30.45 17.08
C ALA A 98 3.46 30.57 16.50
N LEU A 99 3.87 29.63 15.63
CA LEU A 99 5.18 29.67 14.96
C LEU A 99 5.35 30.94 14.13
N TYR A 100 4.34 31.32 13.33
CA TYR A 100 4.40 32.52 12.50
C TYR A 100 4.57 33.79 13.35
N LYS A 101 3.84 33.90 14.47
CA LYS A 101 3.96 35.04 15.38
C LYS A 101 5.34 35.16 16.02
N MET A 102 5.97 34.02 16.30
CA MET A 102 7.33 33.97 16.84
C MET A 102 8.37 34.38 15.81
N ASP A 103 8.37 33.68 14.67
CA ASP A 103 9.22 33.94 13.52
C ASP A 103 8.58 33.26 12.29
N PRO A 104 8.15 34.00 11.25
CA PRO A 104 7.56 33.43 10.04
C PRO A 104 8.38 32.31 9.38
N TRP A 105 9.71 32.34 9.53
CA TRP A 105 10.60 31.32 8.98
C TRP A 105 10.51 29.97 9.69
N LEU A 106 9.95 29.91 10.91
CA LEU A 106 9.68 28.64 11.59
C LEU A 106 8.69 27.76 10.82
N LEU A 107 7.85 28.34 9.95
CA LEU A 107 6.99 27.55 9.05
C LEU A 107 7.78 26.83 7.95
N THR A 108 8.99 27.28 7.62
CA THR A 108 9.85 26.60 6.63
C THR A 108 10.66 25.47 7.26
N THR A 109 10.97 25.58 8.55
CA THR A 109 11.81 24.62 9.29
C THR A 109 11.01 23.65 10.16
N GLY A 110 9.73 23.94 10.43
CA GLY A 110 8.84 23.06 11.17
C GLY A 110 8.54 21.76 10.42
N LYS A 111 8.77 20.61 11.07
CA LYS A 111 8.41 19.27 10.57
C LYS A 111 7.49 18.59 11.56
N ILE A 112 6.55 17.80 11.07
CA ILE A 112 5.55 17.13 11.91
C ILE A 112 5.63 15.62 11.71
N SER A 113 5.54 14.86 12.80
CA SER A 113 5.28 13.42 12.72
C SER A 113 3.81 13.15 12.36
N LEU A 114 3.58 12.50 11.24
CA LEU A 114 2.27 12.29 10.61
C LEU A 114 1.97 10.79 10.48
N LYS A 115 0.68 10.45 10.37
CA LYS A 115 0.26 9.08 10.07
C LYS A 115 0.60 8.73 8.61
N ALA A 116 1.24 7.60 8.36
CA ALA A 116 1.68 7.17 7.03
C ALA A 116 0.60 7.19 5.93
N PRO A 117 -0.68 6.85 6.19
CA PRO A 117 -1.73 6.98 5.18
C PRO A 117 -1.95 8.42 4.67
N LEU A 118 -1.62 9.45 5.46
CA LEU A 118 -1.80 10.86 5.06
C LEU A 118 -0.93 11.24 3.86
N LYS A 119 0.18 10.53 3.63
CA LYS A 119 1.03 10.67 2.44
C LYS A 119 0.24 10.54 1.13
N LYS A 120 -0.86 9.77 1.14
CA LYS A 120 -1.67 9.48 -0.04
C LYS A 120 -2.71 10.55 -0.37
N ILE A 121 -2.91 11.54 0.51
CA ILE A 121 -3.90 12.60 0.29
C ILE A 121 -3.39 13.53 -0.83
N PRO A 122 -4.14 13.71 -1.93
CA PRO A 122 -3.77 14.65 -2.98
C PRO A 122 -3.60 16.07 -2.47
N GLY A 123 -2.58 16.78 -2.97
CA GLY A 123 -2.22 18.10 -2.47
C GLY A 123 -1.45 18.00 -1.16
N ALA A 124 -2.10 18.18 -0.01
CA ALA A 124 -1.42 18.28 1.29
C ALA A 124 -0.47 17.11 1.59
N GLY A 125 -0.88 15.86 1.32
CA GLY A 125 -0.02 14.69 1.54
C GLY A 125 1.19 14.66 0.60
N TRP A 126 1.02 15.09 -0.65
CA TRP A 126 2.09 15.22 -1.63
C TRP A 126 3.07 16.33 -1.24
N ALA A 127 2.56 17.51 -0.89
CA ALA A 127 3.35 18.65 -0.44
C ALA A 127 4.16 18.32 0.82
N MET A 128 3.54 17.68 1.82
CA MET A 128 4.24 17.26 3.05
C MET A 128 5.29 16.18 2.77
N SER A 129 5.04 15.29 1.81
CA SER A 129 6.05 14.30 1.36
C SER A 129 7.23 14.98 0.68
N ALA A 130 6.96 15.91 -0.25
CA ALA A 130 7.98 16.73 -0.88
C ALA A 130 8.73 17.58 0.16
N GLY A 131 8.05 18.07 1.20
CA GLY A 131 8.63 18.78 2.34
C GLY A 131 9.37 17.89 3.34
N ALA A 132 9.55 16.60 3.05
CA ALA A 132 10.23 15.64 3.94
C ALA A 132 9.66 15.61 5.37
N PHE A 133 8.32 15.65 5.52
CA PHE A 133 7.68 15.38 6.80
C PHE A 133 7.81 13.90 7.18
N ILE A 134 7.70 13.59 8.47
CA ILE A 134 7.97 12.25 8.99
C ILE A 134 6.67 11.44 8.99
N PHE A 135 6.52 10.49 8.07
CA PHE A 135 5.33 9.63 7.97
C PHE A 135 5.53 8.28 8.68
N LEU A 136 4.80 8.08 9.78
CA LEU A 136 4.92 6.92 10.68
C LEU A 136 3.72 5.98 10.57
N GLU A 137 3.97 4.67 10.59
CA GLU A 137 2.96 3.60 10.57
C GLU A 137 2.29 3.40 11.94
N ARG A 138 2.76 4.13 12.97
CA ARG A 138 2.35 3.98 14.39
C ARG A 138 2.72 2.61 14.95
N ASN A 139 3.84 2.07 14.45
CA ASN A 139 4.44 0.85 14.95
C ASN A 139 5.95 1.12 15.08
N PHE A 140 6.40 1.23 16.33
CA PHE A 140 7.73 1.68 16.69
C PHE A 140 8.83 0.91 15.93
N GLU A 141 8.74 -0.41 15.90
CA GLU A 141 9.71 -1.29 15.23
C GLU A 141 9.80 -0.98 13.72
N SER A 142 8.66 -0.86 13.04
CA SER A 142 8.63 -0.54 11.61
C SER A 142 9.05 0.89 11.25
N ASP A 143 8.99 1.78 12.23
CA ASP A 143 9.26 3.21 12.07
C ASP A 143 10.68 3.58 12.50
N LYS A 144 11.37 2.67 13.21
CA LYS A 144 12.73 2.83 13.74
C LYS A 144 13.73 3.28 12.66
N SER A 145 13.83 2.52 11.58
CA SER A 145 14.77 2.81 10.49
C SER A 145 14.41 4.11 9.75
N LYS A 146 13.12 4.39 9.57
CA LYS A 146 12.66 5.62 8.92
C LYS A 146 13.06 6.86 9.71
N LEU A 147 12.92 6.82 11.04
CA LEU A 147 13.34 7.93 11.89
C LEU A 147 14.85 8.17 11.75
N GLU A 148 15.66 7.11 11.74
CA GLU A 148 17.11 7.21 11.50
C GLU A 148 17.44 7.80 10.13
N ASP A 149 16.84 7.29 9.06
CA ASP A 149 17.04 7.76 7.69
C ASP A 149 16.68 9.25 7.56
N MET A 150 15.58 9.67 8.18
CA MET A 150 15.14 11.06 8.18
C MET A 150 16.12 11.96 8.93
N MET A 151 16.62 11.56 10.10
CA MET A 151 17.59 12.38 10.85
C MET A 151 18.91 12.53 10.08
N ARG A 152 19.40 11.43 9.49
CA ARG A 152 20.59 11.47 8.62
C ARG A 152 20.38 12.36 7.41
N TYR A 153 19.22 12.26 6.76
CA TYR A 153 18.86 13.10 5.62
C TYR A 153 18.83 14.59 5.99
N TYR A 154 18.19 14.93 7.11
CA TYR A 154 18.11 16.31 7.61
C TYR A 154 19.49 16.91 7.86
N LYS A 155 20.35 16.16 8.57
CA LYS A 155 21.74 16.55 8.81
C LYS A 155 22.54 16.70 7.52
N ALA A 156 22.44 15.73 6.60
CA ALA A 156 23.16 15.75 5.32
C ALA A 156 22.75 16.94 4.41
N CYS A 157 21.50 17.37 4.50
CA CYS A 157 21.03 18.57 3.82
C CYS A 157 21.56 19.88 4.42
N GLY A 158 22.13 19.84 5.62
CA GLY A 158 22.60 21.03 6.35
C GLY A 158 21.45 21.92 6.81
N LYS A 159 20.28 21.34 7.08
CA LYS A 159 19.08 22.06 7.51
C LYS A 159 18.80 21.79 8.97
N ASN A 160 18.40 22.82 9.72
CA ASN A 160 18.03 22.72 11.13
C ASN A 160 16.51 22.74 11.22
N TYR A 161 15.93 21.61 11.60
CA TYR A 161 14.48 21.43 11.64
C TYR A 161 13.98 21.35 13.09
N GLN A 162 12.79 21.89 13.31
CA GLN A 162 12.07 21.77 14.57
C GLN A 162 10.95 20.74 14.41
N ILE A 163 11.08 19.61 15.09
CA ILE A 163 10.23 18.43 14.88
C ILE A 163 9.12 18.41 15.93
N LEU A 164 7.88 18.62 15.51
CA LEU A 164 6.69 18.45 16.34
C LEU A 164 6.40 16.98 16.61
N PHE A 165 6.38 16.64 17.89
CA PHE A 165 6.13 15.30 18.41
C PHE A 165 5.05 15.32 19.50
N PHE A 166 4.02 14.49 19.32
CA PHE A 166 2.94 14.31 20.29
C PHE A 166 3.20 13.06 21.13
N ALA A 167 3.74 13.21 22.34
CA ALA A 167 4.07 12.04 23.15
C ALA A 167 2.83 11.24 23.61
N GLU A 168 1.65 11.85 23.65
CA GLU A 168 0.38 11.15 23.94
C GLU A 168 0.05 10.06 22.89
N GLY A 169 0.56 10.20 21.65
CA GLY A 169 0.38 9.24 20.56
C GLY A 169 -1.03 9.18 19.95
N THR A 170 -1.97 9.96 20.49
CA THR A 170 -3.34 10.14 20.01
C THR A 170 -3.95 11.40 20.63
N ASP A 171 -5.00 11.94 20.01
CA ASP A 171 -5.82 13.03 20.55
C ASP A 171 -6.64 12.58 21.77
N ARG A 172 -6.91 13.51 22.69
CA ARG A 172 -7.65 13.28 23.94
C ARG A 172 -9.17 13.12 23.74
N GLY A 173 -9.58 12.04 23.06
CA GLY A 173 -10.98 11.59 23.00
C GLY A 173 -11.38 10.71 24.19
N GLU A 174 -12.69 10.49 24.41
CA GLU A 174 -13.22 9.71 25.54
C GLU A 174 -12.58 8.33 25.68
N ARG A 175 -12.49 7.58 24.56
CA ARG A 175 -11.83 6.28 24.54
C ARG A 175 -10.36 6.35 24.94
N ALA A 176 -9.64 7.38 24.51
CA ALA A 176 -8.22 7.53 24.80
C ALA A 176 -8.00 7.84 26.29
N VAL A 177 -8.88 8.66 26.88
CA VAL A 177 -8.90 8.94 28.33
C VAL A 177 -9.12 7.65 29.12
N LEU A 178 -10.12 6.84 28.76
CA LEU A 178 -10.38 5.56 29.43
C LEU A 178 -9.17 4.62 29.39
N LEU A 179 -8.50 4.51 28.23
CA LEU A 179 -7.29 3.70 28.08
C LEU A 179 -6.12 4.26 28.90
N SER A 180 -5.98 5.58 28.97
CA SER A 180 -4.96 6.25 29.78
C SER A 180 -5.22 6.06 31.28
N HIS A 181 -6.47 6.10 31.73
CA HIS A 181 -6.85 5.82 33.11
C HIS A 181 -6.59 4.36 33.48
N ALA A 182 -6.98 3.41 32.63
CA ALA A 182 -6.67 2.00 32.84
C ALA A 182 -5.16 1.72 32.91
N TYR A 183 -4.36 2.41 32.08
CA TYR A 183 -2.90 2.37 32.17
C TYR A 183 -2.40 2.96 33.50
N ALA A 184 -2.95 4.09 33.92
CA ALA A 184 -2.57 4.73 35.19
C ALA A 184 -2.85 3.81 36.38
N ASP A 185 -4.07 3.24 36.46
CA ASP A 185 -4.48 2.32 37.53
C ASP A 185 -3.57 1.08 37.57
N LYS A 186 -3.26 0.50 36.41
CA LYS A 186 -2.41 -0.69 36.31
C LYS A 186 -0.98 -0.44 36.78
N ASN A 187 -0.47 0.76 36.59
CA ASN A 187 0.92 1.12 36.92
C ASN A 187 1.03 1.97 38.20
N ASN A 188 -0.06 2.10 38.96
CA ASN A 188 -0.13 2.92 40.18
C ASN A 188 0.30 4.38 39.96
N LEU A 189 -0.11 4.97 38.83
CA LEU A 189 0.13 6.36 38.47
C LEU A 189 -1.14 7.20 38.72
N PRO A 190 -1.02 8.52 38.96
CA PRO A 190 -2.18 9.39 39.05
C PRO A 190 -2.95 9.40 37.72
N ARG A 191 -4.29 9.45 37.80
CA ARG A 191 -5.12 9.74 36.63
C ARG A 191 -4.98 11.23 36.29
N TYR A 192 -4.80 11.52 35.00
CA TYR A 192 -4.77 12.89 34.48
C TYR A 192 -6.13 13.27 33.89
N ASP A 193 -6.51 14.52 34.12
CA ASP A 193 -7.77 15.13 33.70
C ASP A 193 -7.60 15.97 32.43
N TYR A 194 -6.43 16.57 32.17
CA TYR A 194 -6.23 17.48 31.04
C TYR A 194 -5.30 16.94 29.94
N VAL A 195 -4.42 16.00 30.26
CA VAL A 195 -3.56 15.26 29.29
C VAL A 195 -3.76 13.75 29.38
N LEU A 196 -3.30 13.02 28.35
CA LEU A 196 -3.07 11.58 28.44
C LEU A 196 -1.65 11.29 28.95
N HIS A 197 -1.44 10.13 29.57
CA HIS A 197 -0.09 9.68 29.92
C HIS A 197 0.80 9.55 28.66
N PRO A 198 2.04 10.07 28.68
CA PRO A 198 2.89 10.06 27.51
C PRO A 198 3.44 8.67 27.22
N ARG A 199 3.63 8.38 25.93
CA ARG A 199 4.35 7.20 25.44
C ARG A 199 5.83 7.55 25.31
N THR A 200 6.65 6.95 26.15
CA THR A 200 8.05 7.34 26.30
C THR A 200 8.96 6.77 25.20
N THR A 201 8.70 5.55 24.71
CA THR A 201 9.58 4.82 23.79
C THR A 201 9.94 5.61 22.52
N GLY A 202 8.93 6.17 21.84
CA GLY A 202 9.15 6.88 20.58
C GLY A 202 9.92 8.18 20.74
N PHE A 203 9.64 8.94 21.81
CA PHE A 203 10.37 10.17 22.12
C PHE A 203 11.80 9.87 22.55
N ALA A 204 11.99 8.92 23.47
CA ALA A 204 13.32 8.53 23.96
C ALA A 204 14.22 8.11 22.80
N TYR A 205 13.69 7.29 21.89
CA TYR A 205 14.42 6.85 20.71
C TYR A 205 14.74 7.99 19.73
N LEU A 206 13.79 8.89 19.45
CA LEU A 206 14.04 10.05 18.59
C LEU A 206 15.13 10.95 19.19
N LEU A 207 15.05 11.24 20.48
CA LEU A 207 16.06 12.04 21.18
C LEU A 207 17.44 11.36 21.16
N GLU A 208 17.50 10.04 21.38
CA GLU A 208 18.73 9.25 21.31
C GLU A 208 19.37 9.32 19.93
N ILE A 209 18.60 9.09 18.85
CA ILE A 209 19.13 9.20 17.48
C ILE A 209 19.66 10.60 17.23
N MET A 210 18.90 11.64 17.58
CA MET A 210 19.33 13.01 17.31
C MET A 210 20.56 13.39 18.13
N LYS A 211 20.70 12.91 19.39
CA LYS A 211 21.92 13.03 20.19
C LYS A 211 23.10 12.32 19.51
N ARG A 212 22.92 11.05 19.12
CA ARG A 212 23.94 10.22 18.46
C ARG A 212 24.43 10.82 17.15
N GLU A 213 23.52 11.41 16.37
CA GLU A 213 23.82 12.09 15.13
C GLU A 213 24.31 13.54 15.34
N ASN A 214 24.47 14.02 16.58
CA ASN A 214 24.80 15.41 16.91
C ASN A 214 23.91 16.42 16.15
N TYR A 215 22.60 16.17 16.16
CA TYR A 215 21.57 16.89 15.42
C TYR A 215 20.41 17.30 16.34
N ILE A 216 20.70 17.75 17.55
CA ILE A 216 19.71 18.38 18.44
C ILE A 216 20.40 19.29 19.43
N LYS A 217 19.79 20.44 19.72
CA LYS A 217 20.26 21.38 20.75
C LYS A 217 19.22 21.60 21.85
N TYR A 218 17.95 21.69 21.49
CA TYR A 218 16.87 21.99 22.44
C TYR A 218 15.69 21.03 22.35
N VAL A 219 14.99 20.89 23.47
CA VAL A 219 13.63 20.38 23.53
C VAL A 219 12.71 21.50 24.00
N TYR A 220 11.66 21.79 23.23
CA TYR A 220 10.65 22.79 23.58
C TYR A 220 9.40 22.10 24.10
N ASP A 221 9.04 22.39 25.34
CA ASP A 221 7.76 21.97 25.92
C ASP A 221 6.68 23.01 25.63
N VAL A 222 5.66 22.62 24.87
CA VAL A 222 4.55 23.49 24.45
C VAL A 222 3.27 23.02 25.12
N SER A 223 2.63 23.92 25.84
CA SER A 223 1.30 23.67 26.43
C SER A 223 0.25 24.41 25.62
N VAL A 224 -0.70 23.68 25.05
CA VAL A 224 -1.82 24.27 24.30
C VAL A 224 -3.14 24.09 25.06
N ALA A 225 -3.91 25.17 25.16
CA ALA A 225 -5.24 25.19 25.77
C ALA A 225 -6.22 26.03 24.95
N TYR A 226 -7.51 25.84 25.20
CA TYR A 226 -8.59 26.41 24.38
C TYR A 226 -9.63 27.09 25.27
N ARG A 227 -10.17 28.21 24.79
CA ARG A 227 -11.39 28.82 25.34
C ARG A 227 -12.54 28.65 24.36
N GLY A 228 -13.72 28.33 24.90
CA GLY A 228 -14.92 28.09 24.10
C GLY A 228 -15.03 26.64 23.62
N GLU A 229 -15.60 26.45 22.43
CA GLU A 229 -15.86 25.12 21.88
C GLU A 229 -14.55 24.45 21.40
N VAL A 230 -14.30 23.22 21.86
CA VAL A 230 -13.17 22.39 21.42
C VAL A 230 -13.60 21.47 20.29
N ILE A 231 -12.97 21.59 19.13
CA ILE A 231 -13.29 20.77 17.96
C ILE A 231 -12.43 19.53 17.96
N ASP A 232 -13.05 18.37 18.04
CA ASP A 232 -12.32 17.10 18.09
C ASP A 232 -11.81 16.62 16.72
N THR A 233 -12.50 16.93 15.62
CA THR A 233 -12.27 16.30 14.32
C THR A 233 -12.46 17.26 13.13
N GLU A 234 -11.72 16.98 12.06
CA GLU A 234 -11.82 17.69 10.77
C GLU A 234 -13.22 17.58 10.18
N ALA A 235 -13.89 16.44 10.35
CA ALA A 235 -15.26 16.23 9.86
C ALA A 235 -16.28 17.15 10.56
N LYS A 236 -16.14 17.36 11.88
CA LYS A 236 -16.99 18.32 12.60
C LYS A 236 -16.69 19.76 12.18
N LEU A 237 -15.43 20.09 11.92
CA LEU A 237 -15.05 21.38 11.35
C LEU A 237 -15.73 21.60 9.99
N VAL A 238 -15.66 20.66 9.05
CA VAL A 238 -16.32 20.81 7.74
C VAL A 238 -17.83 20.93 7.86
N LYS A 239 -18.44 20.16 8.78
CA LYS A 239 -19.90 20.06 8.91
C LYS A 239 -20.53 21.22 9.69
N ASN A 240 -19.84 21.71 10.72
CA ASN A 240 -20.35 22.72 11.65
C ASN A 240 -19.70 24.10 11.42
N GLY A 241 -18.45 24.11 10.94
CA GLY A 241 -17.65 25.31 10.67
C GLY A 241 -17.38 26.17 11.88
N ASN A 242 -17.37 25.55 13.05
CA ASN A 242 -16.93 26.19 14.28
C ASN A 242 -15.40 26.11 14.32
N PHE A 243 -14.75 27.07 14.99
CA PHE A 243 -13.32 27.12 15.33
C PHE A 243 -13.22 27.58 16.79
N PRO A 244 -12.13 27.26 17.52
CA PRO A 244 -11.96 27.78 18.88
C PRO A 244 -11.89 29.31 18.86
N GLU A 245 -12.54 29.95 19.82
CA GLU A 245 -12.53 31.41 19.96
C GLU A 245 -11.12 31.90 20.33
N GLU A 246 -10.49 31.22 21.29
CA GLU A 246 -9.12 31.52 21.72
C GLU A 246 -8.30 30.24 21.82
N VAL A 247 -7.08 30.29 21.29
CA VAL A 247 -6.06 29.26 21.44
C VAL A 247 -4.87 29.86 22.18
N HIS A 248 -4.50 29.23 23.28
CA HIS A 248 -3.45 29.68 24.18
C HIS A 248 -2.26 28.73 24.09
N PHE A 249 -1.07 29.28 23.94
CA PHE A 249 0.21 28.58 23.92
C PHE A 249 1.14 29.16 24.97
N ASP A 250 1.78 28.30 25.75
CA ASP A 250 2.95 28.66 26.56
C ASP A 250 4.10 27.67 26.37
N LEU A 251 5.28 28.20 26.12
CA LEU A 251 6.46 27.46 25.68
C LEU A 251 7.60 27.56 26.69
N LYS A 252 8.27 26.44 26.95
CA LYS A 252 9.50 26.39 27.73
C LYS A 252 10.61 25.64 27.00
N ARG A 253 11.79 26.24 26.92
CA ARG A 253 13.00 25.68 26.32
C ARG A 253 13.79 24.89 27.37
N TYR A 254 14.28 23.72 26.97
CA TYR A 254 15.24 22.92 27.72
C TYR A 254 16.47 22.67 26.86
N SER A 255 17.67 22.87 27.40
CA SER A 255 18.88 22.39 26.75
C SER A 255 18.91 20.87 26.80
N VAL A 256 19.37 20.22 25.73
CA VAL A 256 19.49 18.76 25.70
C VAL A 256 20.49 18.24 26.74
N GLU A 257 21.46 19.08 27.12
CA GLU A 257 22.44 18.82 28.19
C GLU A 257 21.80 18.83 29.59
N GLU A 258 20.68 19.53 29.77
CA GLU A 258 19.91 19.57 31.03
C GLU A 258 19.02 18.33 31.23
N ILE A 259 18.94 17.45 30.23
CA ILE A 259 18.20 16.18 30.29
C ILE A 259 19.20 15.07 30.63
N ASP A 260 19.59 15.02 31.90
CA ASP A 260 20.58 14.10 32.48
C ASP A 260 19.97 12.84 33.12
N GLU A 261 18.70 12.91 33.51
CA GLU A 261 17.92 11.78 34.02
C GLU A 261 17.39 10.87 32.89
N ASP A 262 16.92 9.67 33.25
CA ASP A 262 16.27 8.75 32.30
C ASP A 262 15.16 9.50 31.54
N VAL A 263 15.24 9.47 30.20
CA VAL A 263 14.36 10.27 29.33
C VAL A 263 12.88 9.93 29.53
N SER A 264 12.56 8.68 29.89
CA SER A 264 11.19 8.27 30.18
C SER A 264 10.70 8.91 31.48
N VAL A 265 11.55 8.95 32.51
CA VAL A 265 11.26 9.60 33.80
C VAL A 265 11.10 11.11 33.62
N TRP A 266 12.02 11.74 32.87
CA TRP A 266 11.93 13.17 32.55
C TRP A 266 10.61 13.51 31.85
N LEU A 267 10.22 12.73 30.86
CA LEU A 267 8.98 12.94 30.11
C LEU A 267 7.73 12.79 31.00
N GLN A 268 7.73 11.81 31.91
CA GLN A 268 6.64 11.63 32.87
C GLN A 268 6.52 12.81 33.83
N LYS A 269 7.63 13.31 34.38
CA LYS A 269 7.66 14.51 35.23
C LYS A 269 7.19 15.75 34.46
N LEU A 270 7.62 15.91 33.21
CA LEU A 270 7.19 16.99 32.34
C LEU A 270 5.67 16.94 32.12
N TRP A 271 5.11 15.77 31.84
CA TRP A 271 3.65 15.60 31.67
C TRP A 271 2.87 15.86 32.96
N SER A 272 3.39 15.48 34.13
CA SER A 272 2.77 15.83 35.42
C SER A 272 2.70 17.34 35.63
N LYS A 273 3.79 18.07 35.34
CA LYS A 273 3.79 19.55 35.41
C LYS A 273 2.83 20.16 34.40
N LYS A 274 2.73 19.58 33.21
CA LYS A 274 1.81 20.02 32.15
C LYS A 274 0.34 19.83 32.56
N GLU A 275 0.02 18.72 33.19
CA GLU A 275 -1.31 18.47 33.78
C GLU A 275 -1.68 19.57 34.79
N GLU A 276 -0.80 19.87 35.74
CA GLU A 276 -1.02 20.92 36.74
C GLU A 276 -1.17 22.31 36.11
N LYS A 277 -0.37 22.60 35.09
CA LYS A 277 -0.43 23.87 34.35
C LYS A 277 -1.75 24.04 33.61
N LEU A 278 -2.22 22.99 32.93
CA LEU A 278 -3.52 23.01 32.26
C LEU A 278 -4.67 23.07 33.27
N LYS A 279 -4.55 22.36 34.41
CA LYS A 279 -5.50 22.48 35.51
C LYS A 279 -5.62 23.91 36.02
N ARG A 280 -4.49 24.59 36.29
CA ARG A 280 -4.48 26.01 36.67
C ARG A 280 -5.09 26.91 35.60
N PHE A 281 -4.81 26.65 34.32
CA PHE A 281 -5.41 27.39 33.22
C PHE A 281 -6.94 27.30 33.23
N TYR A 282 -7.51 26.07 33.25
CA TYR A 282 -8.95 25.86 33.15
C TYR A 282 -9.72 26.16 34.44
N GLN A 283 -9.07 26.12 35.61
CA GLN A 283 -9.68 26.47 36.90
C GLN A 283 -9.47 27.93 37.31
N GLY A 284 -8.50 28.61 36.70
CA GLY A 284 -8.17 30.01 36.94
C GLY A 284 -8.76 30.96 35.90
N ASN A 285 -8.01 32.00 35.57
CA ASN A 285 -8.45 33.09 34.69
C ASN A 285 -8.27 32.78 33.18
N LEU A 286 -8.13 31.51 32.79
CA LEU A 286 -7.94 31.08 31.39
C LEU A 286 -6.76 31.75 30.68
N ASN A 287 -5.66 31.95 31.40
CA ASN A 287 -4.41 32.47 30.87
C ASN A 287 -3.24 31.64 31.41
N PHE A 288 -2.19 31.49 30.61
CA PHE A 288 -0.93 30.91 31.10
C PHE A 288 -0.07 31.99 31.77
N GLU A 289 0.66 31.57 32.81
CA GLU A 289 1.82 32.30 33.31
C GLU A 289 2.98 32.04 32.33
N PRO A 290 3.61 33.08 31.73
CA PRO A 290 4.68 32.90 30.75
C PRO A 290 5.85 32.11 31.34
N SER A 291 6.25 31.02 30.67
CA SER A 291 7.41 30.23 31.07
C SER A 291 8.73 30.83 30.58
N GLY A 292 9.85 30.46 31.21
CA GLY A 292 11.20 30.80 30.71
C GLY A 292 11.48 32.31 30.68
N GLU A 293 11.98 32.80 29.54
CA GLU A 293 12.25 34.22 29.27
C GLU A 293 10.96 35.08 29.26
N GLY A 294 9.78 34.43 29.17
CA GLY A 294 8.50 35.08 29.44
C GLY A 294 8.04 36.07 28.37
N PHE A 295 8.44 35.88 27.10
CA PHE A 295 7.94 36.69 26.00
C PHE A 295 6.43 36.57 25.85
N GLN A 296 5.81 37.62 25.34
CA GLN A 296 4.39 37.64 25.00
C GLN A 296 4.23 38.26 23.61
N TRP A 297 3.67 37.49 22.68
CA TRP A 297 3.49 37.95 21.31
C TRP A 297 2.13 38.62 21.12
N PRO A 298 1.99 39.58 20.19
CA PRO A 298 0.72 40.23 19.90
C PRO A 298 -0.37 39.25 19.45
N ILE A 299 -1.59 39.45 19.98
CA ILE A 299 -2.77 38.63 19.66
C ILE A 299 -3.11 38.69 18.17
N ALA A 300 -3.08 39.90 17.59
CA ALA A 300 -3.26 40.08 16.14
C ALA A 300 -1.93 39.81 15.42
N THR A 301 -1.97 39.02 14.34
CA THR A 301 -0.80 38.80 13.50
C THR A 301 -0.53 40.05 12.68
N THR A 302 0.68 40.60 12.82
CA THR A 302 1.13 41.81 12.12
C THR A 302 2.10 41.45 11.00
N GLY A 303 2.13 42.26 9.94
CA GLY A 303 3.09 42.14 8.83
C GLY A 303 2.46 41.80 7.47
N LEU A 304 3.02 42.41 6.41
CA LEU A 304 2.53 42.26 5.04
C LEU A 304 2.63 40.83 4.51
N GLY A 305 3.60 40.03 4.98
CA GLY A 305 3.81 38.66 4.52
C GLY A 305 2.59 37.74 4.69
N TYR A 306 1.81 37.96 5.75
CA TYR A 306 0.61 37.17 6.05
C TYR A 306 -0.51 37.48 5.04
N SER A 307 -0.73 38.76 4.74
CA SER A 307 -1.69 39.23 3.73
C SER A 307 -1.29 38.89 2.31
N VAL A 308 -0.01 38.99 2.00
CA VAL A 308 0.53 38.63 0.69
C VAL A 308 0.39 37.12 0.45
N ALA A 309 0.65 36.28 1.46
CA ALA A 309 0.40 34.84 1.36
C ALA A 309 -1.07 34.54 1.09
N PHE A 310 -1.98 35.14 1.86
CA PHE A 310 -3.42 34.98 1.65
C PHE A 310 -3.84 35.34 0.23
N ALA A 311 -3.48 36.54 -0.25
CA ALA A 311 -3.84 37.00 -1.58
C ALA A 311 -3.21 36.13 -2.69
N PHE A 312 -1.93 35.76 -2.52
CA PHE A 312 -1.21 34.93 -3.48
C PHE A 312 -1.88 33.58 -3.68
N TRP A 313 -2.21 32.86 -2.60
CA TRP A 313 -2.78 31.51 -2.72
C TRP A 313 -4.19 31.51 -3.28
N ILE A 314 -5.00 32.53 -2.99
CA ILE A 314 -6.31 32.73 -3.62
C ILE A 314 -6.14 33.00 -5.12
N PHE A 315 -5.35 34.01 -5.49
CA PHE A 315 -5.17 34.40 -6.88
C PHE A 315 -4.52 33.29 -7.71
N SER A 316 -3.46 32.67 -7.20
CA SER A 316 -2.77 31.56 -7.87
C SER A 316 -3.69 30.37 -8.08
N SER A 317 -4.53 30.02 -7.09
CA SER A 317 -5.49 28.93 -7.24
C SER A 317 -6.52 29.21 -8.33
N LEU A 318 -7.10 30.42 -8.34
CA LEU A 318 -8.06 30.84 -9.37
C LEU A 318 -7.42 30.85 -10.77
N LEU A 319 -6.18 31.34 -10.88
CA LEU A 319 -5.41 31.35 -12.12
C LEU A 319 -5.18 29.93 -12.66
N TRP A 320 -4.71 29.00 -11.83
CA TRP A 320 -4.46 27.63 -12.27
C TRP A 320 -5.74 26.87 -12.59
N ILE A 321 -6.85 27.10 -11.87
CA ILE A 321 -8.16 26.54 -12.23
C ILE A 321 -8.59 27.03 -13.60
N TYR A 322 -8.46 28.33 -13.87
CA TYR A 322 -8.75 28.91 -15.18
C TYR A 322 -7.86 28.29 -16.27
N PHE A 323 -6.55 28.14 -16.04
CA PHE A 323 -5.64 27.55 -17.02
C PHE A 323 -5.87 26.06 -17.26
N ILE A 324 -6.21 25.29 -16.22
CA ILE A 324 -6.65 23.90 -16.38
C ILE A 324 -7.89 23.85 -17.25
N TYR A 325 -8.87 24.72 -17.04
CA TYR A 325 -10.08 24.76 -17.86
C TYR A 325 -9.78 25.14 -19.32
N ALA A 326 -9.01 26.21 -19.52
CA ALA A 326 -8.79 26.86 -20.81
C ALA A 326 -7.80 26.13 -21.73
N TYR A 327 -6.74 25.51 -21.21
CA TYR A 327 -5.62 25.02 -22.04
C TYR A 327 -5.43 23.50 -21.95
N PHE A 328 -5.44 22.82 -23.10
CA PHE A 328 -5.29 21.36 -23.18
C PHE A 328 -3.96 20.85 -22.60
N PHE A 329 -2.83 21.47 -22.93
CA PHE A 329 -1.52 21.05 -22.42
C PHE A 329 -1.39 21.19 -20.91
N VAL A 330 -2.08 22.16 -20.30
CA VAL A 330 -2.14 22.31 -18.84
C VAL A 330 -2.93 21.16 -18.21
N LYS A 331 -4.00 20.65 -18.85
CA LYS A 331 -4.72 19.45 -18.42
C LYS A 331 -3.81 18.22 -18.45
N VAL A 332 -3.08 18.03 -19.55
CA VAL A 332 -2.13 16.90 -19.70
C VAL A 332 -1.03 16.98 -18.64
N TYR A 333 -0.46 18.17 -18.43
CA TYR A 333 0.53 18.39 -17.38
C TYR A 333 -0.03 18.08 -15.98
N PHE A 334 -1.22 18.58 -15.66
CA PHE A 334 -1.90 18.31 -14.39
C PHE A 334 -2.09 16.81 -14.15
N LEU A 335 -2.54 16.07 -15.18
CA LEU A 335 -2.70 14.62 -15.12
C LEU A 335 -1.35 13.91 -14.94
N ALA A 336 -0.33 14.30 -15.69
CA ALA A 336 1.00 13.70 -15.60
C ALA A 336 1.65 13.92 -14.22
N ALA A 337 1.60 15.14 -13.70
CA ALA A 337 2.09 15.48 -12.35
C ALA A 337 1.31 14.74 -11.26
N SER A 338 -0.02 14.66 -11.39
CA SER A 338 -0.86 13.91 -10.44
C SER A 338 -0.53 12.41 -10.46
N LEU A 339 -0.36 11.82 -11.64
CA LEU A 339 0.04 10.42 -11.80
C LEU A 339 1.44 10.19 -11.21
N PHE A 340 2.38 11.12 -11.42
CA PHE A 340 3.69 11.05 -10.79
C PHE A 340 3.58 10.99 -9.27
N TYR A 341 2.81 11.87 -8.62
CA TYR A 341 2.68 11.81 -7.17
C TYR A 341 1.94 10.55 -6.71
N LEU A 342 0.89 10.11 -7.41
CA LEU A 342 0.20 8.86 -7.06
C LEU A 342 1.13 7.64 -7.13
N TYR A 343 2.11 7.66 -8.04
CA TYR A 343 3.01 6.55 -8.31
C TYR A 343 4.35 6.63 -7.56
N GLY A 344 5.04 7.77 -7.61
CA GLY A 344 6.34 8.03 -7.00
C GLY A 344 6.36 7.95 -5.47
N LEU A 345 5.19 7.91 -4.82
CA LEU A 345 5.07 7.64 -3.38
C LEU A 345 5.26 6.15 -3.03
N HIS A 346 5.35 5.26 -4.02
CA HIS A 346 5.76 3.85 -3.86
C HIS A 346 7.27 3.68 -4.10
N ALA A 347 8.09 4.15 -3.18
CA ALA A 347 9.48 3.72 -3.09
C ALA A 347 9.59 2.65 -1.99
N HIS A 348 10.01 1.45 -2.39
CA HIS A 348 10.22 0.31 -1.51
C HIS A 348 11.65 0.40 -0.93
N ASN A 349 11.78 0.33 0.40
CA ASN A 349 13.09 0.05 1.01
C ASN A 349 13.51 -1.37 0.59
N GLU A 350 14.78 -1.56 0.28
CA GLU A 350 15.35 -2.84 -0.14
C GLU A 350 15.86 -3.60 1.09
N MET A 351 15.57 -4.90 1.17
CA MET A 351 16.24 -5.83 2.10
C MET A 351 16.34 -7.19 1.43
N SER A 352 17.55 -7.70 1.29
CA SER A 352 17.85 -9.07 0.89
C SER A 352 18.19 -9.91 2.13
N SER A 353 17.76 -11.17 2.14
CA SER A 353 18.21 -12.11 3.16
C SER A 353 19.67 -12.52 2.93
N PRO A 354 20.36 -13.08 3.94
CA PRO A 354 21.75 -13.53 3.77
C PRO A 354 21.89 -14.48 2.56
N GLY A 355 22.80 -14.18 1.64
CA GLY A 355 23.01 -14.99 0.42
C GLY A 355 21.96 -14.83 -0.68
N GLU A 356 20.85 -14.11 -0.45
CA GLU A 356 19.94 -13.75 -1.55
C GLU A 356 20.67 -12.85 -2.56
N PRO A 357 20.38 -12.99 -3.87
CA PRO A 357 20.91 -12.05 -4.85
C PRO A 357 20.35 -10.64 -4.62
N PRO A 358 21.00 -9.61 -5.16
CA PRO A 358 20.57 -8.23 -4.96
C PRO A 358 19.15 -8.00 -5.49
N VAL A 359 18.39 -7.16 -4.78
CA VAL A 359 17.13 -6.64 -5.29
C VAL A 359 17.46 -5.59 -6.35
N ILE A 360 16.96 -5.76 -7.56
CA ILE A 360 17.18 -4.82 -8.66
C ILE A 360 15.90 -4.03 -8.91
N SER A 361 15.99 -2.72 -8.72
CA SER A 361 14.90 -1.78 -8.94
C SER A 361 15.22 -0.76 -10.05
N GLY A 362 16.43 -0.20 -10.11
CA GLY A 362 16.80 0.88 -11.04
C GLY A 362 18.14 0.72 -11.77
N GLY A 363 18.58 1.79 -12.44
CA GLY A 363 19.93 1.89 -13.06
C GLY A 363 20.15 1.11 -14.36
N GLN A 364 19.11 0.48 -14.91
CA GLN A 364 19.24 -0.33 -16.13
C GLN A 364 19.49 0.53 -17.38
N PRO A 365 20.26 0.02 -18.37
CA PRO A 365 20.47 0.70 -19.65
C PRO A 365 19.15 1.02 -20.35
N LEU A 366 19.12 2.10 -21.15
CA LEU A 366 17.92 2.52 -21.88
C LEU A 366 17.32 1.39 -22.73
N VAL A 367 18.14 0.58 -23.40
CA VAL A 367 17.68 -0.57 -24.20
C VAL A 367 16.91 -1.59 -23.34
N THR A 368 17.39 -1.87 -22.14
CA THR A 368 16.71 -2.77 -21.18
C THR A 368 15.41 -2.17 -20.70
N ARG A 369 15.39 -0.87 -20.39
CA ARG A 369 14.16 -0.15 -20.02
C ARG A 369 13.12 -0.14 -21.13
N LEU A 370 13.55 0.07 -22.39
CA LEU A 370 12.68 -0.01 -23.56
C LEU A 370 12.03 -1.38 -23.70
N LYS A 371 12.77 -2.48 -23.44
CA LYS A 371 12.18 -3.83 -23.38
C LYS A 371 11.10 -3.93 -22.31
N GLY A 372 11.35 -3.38 -21.11
CA GLY A 372 10.35 -3.26 -20.04
C GLY A 372 9.08 -2.53 -20.47
N TRP A 373 9.23 -1.37 -21.12
CA TRP A 373 8.10 -0.56 -21.60
C TRP A 373 7.32 -1.29 -22.70
N LEU A 374 8.02 -1.87 -23.68
CA LEU A 374 7.40 -2.65 -24.75
C LEU A 374 6.64 -3.86 -24.19
N PHE A 375 7.21 -4.56 -23.23
CA PHE A 375 6.54 -5.65 -22.52
C PHE A 375 5.28 -5.15 -21.82
N GLY A 376 5.38 -4.10 -21.00
CA GLY A 376 4.24 -3.55 -20.25
C GLY A 376 3.10 -3.06 -21.16
N ILE A 377 3.43 -2.30 -22.21
CA ILE A 377 2.45 -1.82 -23.20
C ILE A 377 1.83 -2.99 -23.95
N GLY A 378 2.64 -3.96 -24.41
CA GLY A 378 2.15 -5.15 -25.10
C GLY A 378 1.22 -5.99 -24.23
N MET A 379 1.54 -6.19 -22.96
CA MET A 379 0.70 -6.91 -22.00
C MET A 379 -0.63 -6.21 -21.73
N LEU A 380 -0.60 -4.89 -21.51
CA LEU A 380 -1.83 -4.11 -21.28
C LEU A 380 -2.71 -4.09 -22.53
N SER A 381 -2.15 -3.80 -23.70
CA SER A 381 -2.89 -3.76 -24.97
C SER A 381 -3.46 -5.12 -25.34
N SER A 382 -2.67 -6.20 -25.26
CA SER A 382 -3.13 -7.55 -25.61
C SER A 382 -4.25 -8.03 -24.68
N SER A 383 -4.14 -7.78 -23.36
CA SER A 383 -5.21 -8.13 -22.41
C SER A 383 -6.48 -7.29 -22.62
N LEU A 384 -6.34 -6.00 -22.94
CA LEU A 384 -7.47 -5.11 -23.21
C LEU A 384 -8.20 -5.53 -24.49
N PHE A 385 -7.49 -5.64 -25.61
CA PHE A 385 -8.10 -5.99 -26.89
C PHE A 385 -8.56 -7.45 -26.95
N GLY A 386 -7.83 -8.36 -26.31
CA GLY A 386 -8.29 -9.75 -26.11
C GLY A 386 -9.61 -9.78 -25.34
N MET A 387 -9.76 -8.96 -24.30
CA MET A 387 -11.03 -8.86 -23.59
C MET A 387 -12.15 -8.27 -24.46
N LEU A 388 -11.89 -7.11 -25.08
CA LEU A 388 -12.90 -6.39 -25.86
C LEU A 388 -13.39 -7.16 -27.09
N PHE A 389 -12.48 -7.81 -27.82
CA PHE A 389 -12.77 -8.33 -29.16
C PHE A 389 -12.65 -9.85 -29.30
N VAL A 390 -12.11 -10.55 -28.30
CA VAL A 390 -12.04 -12.03 -28.32
C VAL A 390 -12.98 -12.64 -27.28
N ILE A 391 -12.91 -12.20 -26.02
CA ILE A 391 -13.74 -12.76 -24.95
C ILE A 391 -15.18 -12.27 -25.01
N THR A 392 -15.40 -10.97 -25.20
CA THR A 392 -16.76 -10.37 -25.13
C THR A 392 -17.72 -10.90 -26.19
N PRO A 393 -17.34 -11.06 -27.48
CA PRO A 393 -18.23 -11.65 -28.48
C PRO A 393 -18.71 -13.06 -28.14
N VAL A 394 -17.95 -13.74 -27.29
CA VAL A 394 -18.14 -15.11 -26.84
C VAL A 394 -19.02 -15.18 -25.57
N MET A 395 -19.32 -14.04 -24.93
CA MET A 395 -20.13 -13.90 -23.70
C MET A 395 -21.54 -14.49 -23.77
N PRO A 396 -22.27 -14.43 -24.90
CA PRO A 396 -23.59 -15.07 -24.98
C PRO A 396 -23.58 -16.57 -24.62
N LEU A 397 -22.45 -17.28 -24.81
CA LEU A 397 -22.33 -18.68 -24.39
C LEU A 397 -22.48 -18.86 -22.88
N ALA A 398 -22.14 -17.87 -22.05
CA ALA A 398 -22.33 -17.94 -20.61
C ALA A 398 -23.81 -18.11 -20.23
N LEU A 399 -24.72 -17.55 -21.03
CA LEU A 399 -26.17 -17.63 -20.82
C LEU A 399 -26.75 -18.98 -21.28
N PHE A 400 -26.30 -19.47 -22.44
CA PHE A 400 -26.94 -20.62 -23.10
C PHE A 400 -26.22 -21.95 -22.90
N LYS A 401 -24.89 -21.93 -22.79
CA LYS A 401 -24.01 -23.10 -22.70
C LYS A 401 -22.85 -22.83 -21.69
N PRO A 402 -23.15 -22.64 -20.40
CA PRO A 402 -22.17 -22.18 -19.40
C PRO A 402 -20.93 -23.08 -19.26
N ILE A 403 -21.08 -24.41 -19.41
CA ILE A 403 -19.96 -25.37 -19.42
C ILE A 403 -19.03 -25.14 -20.62
N LEU A 404 -19.59 -24.95 -21.81
CA LEU A 404 -18.81 -24.66 -23.03
C LEU A 404 -18.11 -23.30 -22.92
N TRP A 405 -18.80 -22.29 -22.37
CA TRP A 405 -18.21 -20.99 -22.05
C TRP A 405 -16.98 -21.15 -21.15
N ARG A 406 -17.11 -21.89 -20.04
CA ARG A 406 -16.00 -22.12 -19.09
C ARG A 406 -14.79 -22.75 -19.79
N LYS A 407 -15.00 -23.82 -20.55
CA LYS A 407 -13.93 -24.50 -21.32
C LYS A 407 -13.25 -23.60 -22.33
N LEU A 408 -14.03 -22.81 -23.07
CA LEU A 408 -13.50 -21.91 -24.09
C LEU A 408 -12.66 -20.81 -23.46
N LEU A 409 -13.13 -20.22 -22.36
CA LEU A 409 -12.42 -19.16 -21.66
C LEU A 409 -11.13 -19.65 -21.02
N ASP A 410 -11.14 -20.84 -20.43
CA ASP A 410 -9.92 -21.46 -19.88
C ASP A 410 -8.86 -21.70 -20.95
N ARG A 411 -9.27 -22.10 -22.16
CA ARG A 411 -8.35 -22.27 -23.29
C ARG A 411 -7.85 -20.94 -23.84
N LEU A 412 -8.72 -19.95 -24.04
CA LEU A 412 -8.34 -18.63 -24.56
C LEU A 412 -7.40 -17.91 -23.59
N VAL A 413 -7.74 -17.87 -22.30
CA VAL A 413 -6.90 -17.25 -21.28
C VAL A 413 -5.63 -18.06 -21.05
N GLY A 414 -5.69 -19.39 -21.05
CA GLY A 414 -4.50 -20.23 -20.92
C GLY A 414 -3.51 -20.06 -22.08
N MET A 415 -3.99 -19.98 -23.32
CA MET A 415 -3.15 -19.61 -24.47
C MET A 415 -2.55 -18.21 -24.32
N TRP A 416 -3.33 -17.24 -23.81
CA TRP A 416 -2.81 -15.90 -23.55
C TRP A 416 -1.74 -15.90 -22.45
N VAL A 417 -1.90 -16.70 -21.40
CA VAL A 417 -0.97 -16.84 -20.25
C VAL A 417 0.40 -17.40 -20.65
N ILE A 418 0.48 -18.22 -21.70
CA ILE A 418 1.75 -18.72 -22.24
C ILE A 418 2.61 -17.58 -22.80
N MET A 419 1.99 -16.56 -23.43
CA MET A 419 2.70 -15.43 -24.05
C MET A 419 3.54 -14.61 -23.05
N PRO A 420 3.01 -14.08 -21.92
CA PRO A 420 3.82 -13.33 -20.96
C PRO A 420 4.98 -14.15 -20.41
N GLY A 421 4.76 -15.43 -20.08
CA GLY A 421 5.82 -16.32 -19.65
C GLY A 421 6.94 -16.43 -20.70
N ALA A 422 6.59 -16.74 -21.94
CA ALA A 422 7.55 -16.86 -23.04
C ALA A 422 8.31 -15.55 -23.32
N LEU A 423 7.63 -14.39 -23.24
CA LEU A 423 8.26 -13.09 -23.40
C LEU A 423 9.32 -12.79 -22.33
N MET A 424 9.19 -13.34 -21.11
CA MET A 424 10.24 -13.24 -20.09
C MET A 424 11.56 -13.84 -20.60
N SER A 425 11.49 -15.00 -21.26
CA SER A 425 12.65 -15.65 -21.87
C SER A 425 13.11 -14.92 -23.13
N PHE A 426 12.20 -14.58 -24.05
CA PHE A 426 12.57 -13.99 -25.35
C PHE A 426 13.11 -12.56 -25.25
N MET A 427 12.51 -11.71 -24.41
CA MET A 427 12.89 -10.30 -24.31
C MET A 427 14.01 -10.10 -23.28
N PHE A 428 13.89 -10.79 -22.14
CA PHE A 428 14.75 -10.57 -20.99
C PHE A 428 15.73 -11.70 -20.73
N GLY A 429 15.71 -12.81 -21.48
CA GLY A 429 16.65 -13.92 -21.25
C GLY A 429 16.45 -14.61 -19.91
N ALA A 430 15.24 -14.56 -19.34
CA ALA A 430 14.90 -15.31 -18.14
C ALA A 430 14.90 -16.82 -18.42
N SER A 431 15.64 -17.58 -17.62
CA SER A 431 15.71 -19.03 -17.65
C SER A 431 15.02 -19.60 -16.41
N VAL A 432 14.12 -20.55 -16.63
CA VAL A 432 13.38 -21.24 -15.58
C VAL A 432 13.84 -22.69 -15.55
N LYS A 433 14.38 -23.10 -14.40
CA LYS A 433 14.88 -24.46 -14.13
C LYS A 433 13.90 -25.16 -13.18
N VAL A 434 13.26 -26.23 -13.63
CA VAL A 434 12.23 -26.94 -12.87
C VAL A 434 12.66 -28.37 -12.60
N GLN A 435 12.53 -28.80 -11.35
CA GLN A 435 12.78 -30.19 -10.96
C GLN A 435 11.73 -30.71 -9.97
N GLY A 436 11.58 -32.03 -9.92
CA GLY A 436 10.70 -32.73 -8.99
C GLY A 436 9.57 -33.47 -9.69
N HIS A 437 8.42 -33.60 -9.02
CA HIS A 437 7.28 -34.34 -9.55
C HIS A 437 6.46 -33.50 -10.53
N LYS A 438 6.03 -34.11 -11.65
CA LYS A 438 5.11 -33.48 -12.61
C LYS A 438 3.76 -33.16 -11.96
N ILE A 439 3.26 -31.95 -12.20
CA ILE A 439 1.88 -31.57 -11.86
C ILE A 439 0.93 -32.20 -12.87
N ASP A 440 -0.06 -32.94 -12.37
CA ASP A 440 -1.03 -33.66 -13.18
C ASP A 440 -2.24 -32.76 -13.46
N HIS A 441 -2.37 -32.28 -14.70
CA HIS A 441 -3.49 -31.42 -15.10
C HIS A 441 -4.83 -32.18 -15.13
N SER A 442 -4.80 -33.51 -15.19
CA SER A 442 -5.98 -34.35 -15.30
C SER A 442 -6.69 -34.58 -13.96
N GLU A 443 -6.13 -34.11 -12.85
CA GLU A 443 -6.66 -34.29 -11.50
C GLU A 443 -6.75 -32.94 -10.77
N PRO A 444 -7.80 -32.69 -9.97
CA PRO A 444 -7.90 -31.46 -9.21
C PRO A 444 -6.89 -31.46 -8.05
N ALA A 445 -6.21 -30.34 -7.88
CA ALA A 445 -5.12 -30.23 -6.90
C ALA A 445 -4.99 -28.83 -6.28
N LEU A 446 -4.36 -28.78 -5.11
CA LEU A 446 -3.92 -27.54 -4.47
C LEU A 446 -2.41 -27.41 -4.61
N ILE A 447 -1.93 -26.29 -5.14
CA ILE A 447 -0.52 -25.92 -5.23
C ILE A 447 -0.23 -24.87 -4.15
N ILE A 448 0.78 -25.12 -3.31
CA ILE A 448 1.24 -24.15 -2.31
C ILE A 448 2.69 -23.75 -2.58
N MET A 449 2.96 -22.44 -2.61
CA MET A 449 4.27 -21.89 -2.97
C MET A 449 4.73 -20.82 -1.97
N ASN A 450 6.05 -20.72 -1.71
CA ASN A 450 6.58 -19.55 -1.00
C ASN A 450 6.48 -18.30 -1.89
N HIS A 451 6.30 -17.12 -1.29
CA HIS A 451 5.99 -15.90 -2.03
C HIS A 451 7.09 -14.85 -1.87
N ARG A 452 8.13 -14.95 -2.70
CA ARG A 452 9.29 -14.04 -2.61
C ARG A 452 9.05 -12.70 -3.29
N THR A 453 8.40 -12.66 -4.45
CA THR A 453 8.18 -11.43 -5.23
C THR A 453 6.73 -11.32 -5.70
N ARG A 454 6.28 -10.13 -6.09
CA ARG A 454 4.94 -9.98 -6.69
C ARG A 454 4.82 -10.65 -8.06
N LEU A 455 5.93 -11.03 -8.68
CA LEU A 455 6.02 -11.59 -10.02
C LEU A 455 6.15 -13.13 -10.01
N ASP A 456 6.13 -13.80 -8.85
CA ASP A 456 6.37 -15.25 -8.77
C ASP A 456 5.42 -16.05 -9.68
N TRP A 457 4.15 -15.65 -9.78
CA TRP A 457 3.16 -16.28 -10.67
C TRP A 457 3.55 -16.22 -12.15
N LEU A 458 4.18 -15.12 -12.58
CA LEU A 458 4.58 -14.90 -13.97
C LEU A 458 5.66 -15.89 -14.40
N PHE A 459 6.64 -16.12 -13.53
CA PHE A 459 7.69 -17.12 -13.76
C PHE A 459 7.17 -18.54 -13.59
N PHE A 460 6.17 -18.74 -12.73
CA PHE A 460 5.59 -20.06 -12.49
C PHE A 460 4.82 -20.58 -13.70
N TRP A 461 4.19 -19.71 -14.50
CA TRP A 461 3.58 -20.12 -15.76
C TRP A 461 4.56 -20.76 -16.75
N ASN A 462 5.82 -20.31 -16.78
CA ASN A 462 6.87 -21.00 -17.56
C ASN A 462 7.20 -22.38 -16.99
N ALA A 463 7.21 -22.52 -15.66
CA ALA A 463 7.43 -23.81 -15.03
C ALA A 463 6.29 -24.79 -15.34
N LEU A 464 5.04 -24.32 -15.27
CA LEU A 464 3.86 -25.10 -15.67
C LEU A 464 3.95 -25.52 -17.13
N PHE A 465 4.28 -24.59 -18.03
CA PHE A 465 4.40 -24.88 -19.46
C PHE A 465 5.49 -25.91 -19.79
N GLN A 466 6.63 -25.87 -19.10
CA GLN A 466 7.71 -26.86 -19.26
C GLN A 466 7.28 -28.27 -18.82
N MET A 467 6.40 -28.39 -17.84
CA MET A 467 5.87 -29.69 -17.39
C MET A 467 4.74 -30.19 -18.29
N ASP A 468 3.79 -29.32 -18.59
CA ASP A 468 2.60 -29.60 -19.39
C ASP A 468 1.88 -28.28 -19.79
N PRO A 469 1.84 -27.93 -21.09
CA PRO A 469 1.14 -26.73 -21.57
C PRO A 469 -0.34 -26.64 -21.16
N TRP A 470 -1.01 -27.77 -20.90
CA TRP A 470 -2.41 -27.76 -20.45
C TRP A 470 -2.58 -27.16 -19.06
N LEU A 471 -1.54 -27.19 -18.21
CA LEU A 471 -1.57 -26.57 -16.88
C LEU A 471 -1.83 -25.07 -16.97
N CYS A 472 -1.41 -24.38 -18.04
CA CYS A 472 -1.72 -22.97 -18.26
C CYS A 472 -3.23 -22.71 -18.44
N THR A 473 -4.03 -23.73 -18.78
CA THR A 473 -5.49 -23.61 -18.95
C THR A 473 -6.27 -23.95 -17.68
N SER A 474 -5.72 -24.82 -16.83
CA SER A 474 -6.37 -25.35 -15.63
C SER A 474 -5.88 -24.71 -14.33
N GLU A 475 -4.81 -23.93 -14.37
CA GLU A 475 -4.33 -23.20 -13.19
C GLU A 475 -5.25 -22.02 -12.83
N LYS A 476 -5.48 -21.83 -11.52
CA LYS A 476 -6.25 -20.72 -10.95
C LYS A 476 -5.50 -20.10 -9.77
N ILE A 477 -5.12 -18.84 -9.90
CA ILE A 477 -4.36 -18.10 -8.86
C ILE A 477 -5.31 -17.41 -7.89
N SER A 478 -4.95 -17.42 -6.60
CA SER A 478 -5.49 -16.49 -5.61
C SER A 478 -4.90 -15.08 -5.78
N LEU A 479 -5.73 -14.12 -6.22
CA LEU A 479 -5.37 -12.74 -6.54
C LEU A 479 -5.91 -11.74 -5.51
N LYS A 480 -5.27 -10.57 -5.40
CA LYS A 480 -5.78 -9.47 -4.56
C LYS A 480 -7.06 -8.89 -5.17
N GLY A 481 -8.10 -8.72 -4.36
CA GLY A 481 -9.44 -8.28 -4.78
C GLY A 481 -9.47 -6.98 -5.59
N MET A 482 -8.58 -6.03 -5.31
CA MET A 482 -8.50 -4.79 -6.09
C MET A 482 -8.10 -4.98 -7.56
N LEU A 483 -7.40 -6.07 -7.91
CA LEU A 483 -6.95 -6.34 -9.28
C LEU A 483 -8.11 -6.57 -10.25
N LYS A 484 -9.29 -6.98 -9.75
CA LYS A 484 -10.49 -7.13 -10.58
C LYS A 484 -10.92 -5.83 -11.28
N LYS A 485 -10.51 -4.68 -10.75
CA LYS A 485 -10.87 -3.36 -11.30
C LYS A 485 -9.98 -2.91 -12.45
N VAL A 486 -8.89 -3.62 -12.73
CA VAL A 486 -7.95 -3.26 -13.81
C VAL A 486 -8.58 -3.61 -15.17
N PRO A 487 -8.79 -2.63 -16.07
CA PRO A 487 -9.30 -2.90 -17.41
C PRO A 487 -8.40 -3.85 -18.21
N GLY A 488 -8.99 -4.71 -19.04
CA GLY A 488 -8.25 -5.75 -19.76
C GLY A 488 -7.91 -6.92 -18.85
N ALA A 489 -6.70 -6.94 -18.27
CA ALA A 489 -6.20 -8.06 -17.46
C ALA A 489 -7.13 -8.44 -16.31
N GLY A 490 -7.58 -7.48 -15.50
CA GLY A 490 -8.48 -7.76 -14.36
C GLY A 490 -9.84 -8.31 -14.80
N TRP A 491 -10.36 -7.86 -15.94
CA TRP A 491 -11.61 -8.37 -16.51
C TRP A 491 -11.44 -9.76 -17.11
N ALA A 492 -10.33 -10.03 -17.80
CA ALA A 492 -10.00 -11.35 -18.34
C ALA A 492 -9.84 -12.40 -17.23
N MET A 493 -9.19 -12.03 -16.11
CA MET A 493 -9.05 -12.93 -14.96
C MET A 493 -10.40 -13.22 -14.29
N GLN A 494 -11.33 -12.26 -14.24
CA GLN A 494 -12.72 -12.50 -13.82
C GLN A 494 -13.45 -13.45 -14.79
N ALA A 495 -13.31 -13.25 -16.10
CA ALA A 495 -13.87 -14.16 -17.11
C ALA A 495 -13.32 -15.59 -16.98
N ALA A 496 -12.04 -15.71 -16.60
CA ALA A 496 -11.38 -16.97 -16.32
C ALA A 496 -11.71 -17.57 -14.94
N CYS A 497 -12.56 -16.92 -14.14
CA CYS A 497 -12.90 -17.33 -12.76
C CYS A 497 -11.66 -17.53 -11.86
N TYR A 498 -10.68 -16.62 -11.93
CA TYR A 498 -9.62 -16.56 -10.92
C TYR A 498 -10.20 -16.18 -9.54
N ILE A 499 -9.47 -16.53 -8.48
CA ILE A 499 -9.95 -16.40 -7.10
C ILE A 499 -9.53 -15.03 -6.55
N PHE A 500 -10.47 -14.09 -6.40
CA PHE A 500 -10.18 -12.76 -5.83
C PHE A 500 -10.42 -12.73 -4.32
N LEU A 501 -9.42 -12.28 -3.55
CA LEU A 501 -9.45 -12.22 -2.08
C LEU A 501 -9.21 -10.79 -1.55
N ASP A 502 -10.05 -10.35 -0.61
CA ASP A 502 -9.91 -9.08 0.11
C ASP A 502 -8.92 -9.15 1.28
N ARG A 503 -8.37 -10.34 1.56
CA ARG A 503 -7.41 -10.63 2.63
C ARG A 503 -8.01 -10.51 4.04
N SER A 504 -9.30 -10.80 4.15
CA SER A 504 -10.04 -11.01 5.40
C SER A 504 -10.84 -12.30 5.26
N PHE A 505 -10.63 -13.24 6.18
CA PHE A 505 -11.26 -14.54 6.09
C PHE A 505 -12.79 -14.44 6.20
N GLU A 506 -13.27 -13.50 7.02
CA GLU A 506 -14.68 -13.23 7.26
C GLU A 506 -15.41 -12.84 5.96
N THR A 507 -14.78 -12.03 5.12
CA THR A 507 -15.34 -11.61 3.82
C THR A 507 -15.14 -12.66 2.74
N ASP A 508 -13.97 -13.30 2.72
CA ASP A 508 -13.53 -14.15 1.62
C ASP A 508 -14.12 -15.57 1.66
N LYS A 509 -14.46 -16.09 2.86
CA LYS A 509 -14.93 -17.48 3.05
C LYS A 509 -16.09 -17.85 2.12
N SER A 510 -17.14 -17.02 2.08
CA SER A 510 -18.33 -17.31 1.28
C SER A 510 -18.07 -17.29 -0.23
N SER A 511 -17.11 -16.48 -0.68
CA SER A 511 -16.69 -16.42 -2.09
C SER A 511 -15.88 -17.66 -2.47
N LEU A 512 -14.94 -18.06 -1.60
CA LEU A 512 -14.16 -19.28 -1.75
C LEU A 512 -15.05 -20.52 -1.85
N ASP A 513 -16.02 -20.67 -0.94
CA ASP A 513 -16.94 -21.81 -0.94
C ASP A 513 -17.72 -21.91 -2.26
N LYS A 514 -18.23 -20.78 -2.76
CA LYS A 514 -18.97 -20.71 -4.03
C LYS A 514 -18.11 -21.11 -5.22
N ILE A 515 -16.88 -20.59 -5.30
CA ILE A 515 -15.97 -20.85 -6.42
C ILE A 515 -15.50 -22.32 -6.41
N ILE A 516 -15.11 -22.86 -5.26
CA ILE A 516 -14.65 -24.26 -5.16
C ILE A 516 -15.81 -25.22 -5.48
N THR A 517 -17.02 -24.94 -4.98
CA THR A 517 -18.23 -25.72 -5.32
C THR A 517 -18.51 -25.63 -6.82
N TYR A 518 -18.43 -24.44 -7.41
CA TYR A 518 -18.59 -24.26 -8.85
C TYR A 518 -17.56 -25.07 -9.65
N PHE A 519 -16.29 -25.05 -9.26
CA PHE A 519 -15.24 -25.83 -9.91
C PHE A 519 -15.54 -27.33 -9.89
N ALA A 520 -15.90 -27.88 -8.72
CA ALA A 520 -16.32 -29.28 -8.61
C ALA A 520 -17.52 -29.58 -9.52
N ASP A 521 -18.54 -28.72 -9.49
CA ASP A 521 -19.77 -28.88 -10.26
C ASP A 521 -19.60 -28.75 -11.78
N THR A 522 -18.56 -28.04 -12.25
CA THR A 522 -18.26 -27.96 -13.69
C THR A 522 -17.71 -29.27 -14.26
N GLY A 523 -17.16 -30.14 -13.42
CA GLY A 523 -16.48 -31.37 -13.83
C GLY A 523 -15.12 -31.15 -14.49
N TYR A 524 -14.57 -29.93 -14.46
CA TYR A 524 -13.20 -29.66 -14.89
C TYR A 524 -12.22 -29.82 -13.73
N ASN A 525 -10.97 -30.15 -14.03
CA ASN A 525 -9.92 -30.39 -13.04
C ASN A 525 -8.99 -29.18 -12.98
N TYR A 526 -9.13 -28.38 -11.92
CA TYR A 526 -8.35 -27.16 -11.73
C TYR A 526 -7.22 -27.36 -10.71
N GLN A 527 -6.10 -26.68 -10.95
CA GLN A 527 -4.98 -26.62 -10.02
C GLN A 527 -4.97 -25.24 -9.36
N LEU A 528 -5.31 -25.18 -8.08
CA LEU A 528 -5.45 -23.91 -7.36
C LEU A 528 -4.11 -23.48 -6.80
N LEU A 529 -3.57 -22.33 -7.20
CA LEU A 529 -2.33 -21.78 -6.63
C LEU A 529 -2.64 -20.88 -5.43
N LEU A 530 -2.10 -21.25 -4.28
CA LEU A 530 -2.17 -20.50 -3.04
C LEU A 530 -0.75 -20.13 -2.56
N PHE A 531 -0.63 -18.93 -2.00
CA PHE A 531 0.55 -18.49 -1.26
C PHE A 531 0.20 -18.41 0.23
N PRO A 532 0.48 -19.44 1.04
CA PRO A 532 0.10 -19.44 2.45
C PRO A 532 0.69 -18.27 3.26
N GLU A 533 1.80 -17.66 2.82
CA GLU A 533 2.36 -16.43 3.43
C GLU A 533 1.37 -15.24 3.40
N GLY A 534 0.42 -15.24 2.45
CA GLY A 534 -0.64 -14.23 2.30
C GLY A 534 -0.17 -12.86 1.78
N THR A 535 1.14 -12.67 1.59
CA THR A 535 1.76 -11.48 0.99
C THR A 535 3.16 -11.83 0.52
N ASP A 536 3.68 -11.07 -0.45
CA ASP A 536 5.07 -11.18 -0.88
C ASP A 536 6.04 -10.76 0.24
N LYS A 537 7.18 -11.43 0.29
CA LYS A 537 8.29 -11.09 1.18
C LYS A 537 8.95 -9.78 0.73
N CYS A 538 8.52 -8.70 1.35
CA CYS A 538 9.11 -7.36 1.28
C CYS A 538 9.52 -6.92 2.70
N PRO A 539 10.36 -5.90 2.90
CA PRO A 539 10.84 -5.56 4.25
C PRO A 539 9.72 -5.31 5.25
N LYS A 540 8.62 -4.66 4.83
CA LYS A 540 7.43 -4.47 5.68
C LYS A 540 6.75 -5.78 6.08
N ALA A 541 6.75 -6.79 5.20
CA ALA A 541 6.16 -8.09 5.49
C ALA A 541 7.09 -8.95 6.36
N THR A 542 8.39 -8.96 6.05
CA THR A 542 9.43 -9.64 6.84
C THR A 542 9.41 -9.14 8.29
N GLU A 543 9.38 -7.83 8.49
CA GLU A 543 9.35 -7.26 9.83
C GLU A 543 8.07 -7.61 10.59
N ARG A 544 6.92 -7.57 9.93
CA ARG A 544 5.65 -8.03 10.54
C ARG A 544 5.69 -9.51 10.93
N SER A 545 6.33 -10.34 10.10
CA SER A 545 6.54 -11.77 10.38
C SER A 545 7.50 -11.97 11.55
N ARG A 546 8.59 -11.22 11.63
CA ARG A 546 9.53 -11.21 12.77
C ARG A 546 8.82 -10.89 14.08
N LEU A 547 8.05 -9.81 14.12
CA LEU A 547 7.28 -9.40 15.30
C LEU A 547 6.17 -10.39 15.67
N HIS A 548 5.60 -11.09 14.70
CA HIS A 548 4.67 -12.17 14.98
C HIS A 548 5.39 -13.34 15.65
N ALA A 549 6.55 -13.72 15.12
CA ALA A 549 7.38 -14.78 15.67
C ALA A 549 7.81 -14.47 17.11
N GLU A 550 8.32 -13.26 17.37
CA GLU A 550 8.73 -12.85 18.72
C GLU A 550 7.58 -12.90 19.74
N ARG A 551 6.42 -12.35 19.38
CA ARG A 551 5.24 -12.36 20.27
C ARG A 551 4.69 -13.75 20.57
N LYS A 552 4.94 -14.70 19.69
CA LYS A 552 4.49 -16.09 19.80
C LYS A 552 5.62 -17.04 20.19
N SER A 553 6.80 -16.51 20.50
CA SER A 553 8.03 -17.27 20.78
C SER A 553 8.33 -18.32 19.70
N LEU A 554 8.05 -17.99 18.44
CA LEU A 554 8.37 -18.82 17.27
C LEU A 554 9.76 -18.46 16.74
N VAL A 555 10.35 -19.39 16.00
CA VAL A 555 11.63 -19.19 15.30
C VAL A 555 11.49 -18.08 14.25
N HIS A 556 12.53 -17.26 14.11
CA HIS A 556 12.61 -16.29 13.02
C HIS A 556 12.99 -16.99 11.70
N TYR A 557 12.31 -16.63 10.62
CA TYR A 557 12.62 -17.10 9.28
C TYR A 557 13.24 -15.97 8.47
N ASP A 558 14.37 -16.28 7.84
CA ASP A 558 15.12 -15.37 7.00
C ASP A 558 14.57 -15.37 5.57
N TYR A 559 14.17 -16.51 5.01
CA TYR A 559 13.86 -16.66 3.58
C TYR A 559 12.36 -16.75 3.25
N VAL A 560 11.51 -17.13 4.21
CA VAL A 560 10.04 -17.16 4.07
C VAL A 560 9.35 -16.34 5.16
N LEU A 561 8.08 -15.97 4.94
CA LEU A 561 7.21 -15.48 6.00
C LEU A 561 6.49 -16.64 6.71
N HIS A 562 6.09 -16.44 7.97
CA HIS A 562 5.24 -17.42 8.67
C HIS A 562 3.90 -17.62 7.92
N PRO A 563 3.46 -18.86 7.68
CA PRO A 563 2.26 -19.12 6.88
C PRO A 563 0.98 -18.75 7.64
N ARG A 564 -0.03 -18.30 6.91
CA ARG A 564 -1.40 -18.10 7.38
C ARG A 564 -2.21 -19.38 7.22
N ILE A 565 -2.63 -19.91 8.34
CA ILE A 565 -3.20 -21.25 8.46
C ILE A 565 -4.66 -21.29 7.99
N THR A 566 -5.48 -20.34 8.41
CA THR A 566 -6.95 -20.40 8.30
C THR A 566 -7.44 -20.61 6.87
N GLY A 567 -6.91 -19.85 5.91
CA GLY A 567 -7.32 -19.96 4.50
C GLY A 567 -6.88 -21.28 3.86
N PHE A 568 -5.68 -21.76 4.19
CA PHE A 568 -5.18 -23.04 3.71
C PHE A 568 -6.06 -24.20 4.20
N VAL A 569 -6.30 -24.26 5.51
CA VAL A 569 -7.14 -25.31 6.13
C VAL A 569 -8.54 -25.30 5.52
N HIS A 570 -9.15 -24.11 5.42
CA HIS A 570 -10.50 -23.97 4.85
C HIS A 570 -10.60 -24.48 3.41
N ILE A 571 -9.62 -24.16 2.55
CA ILE A 571 -9.60 -24.62 1.15
C ILE A 571 -9.46 -26.15 1.09
N VAL A 572 -8.50 -26.73 1.84
CA VAL A 572 -8.29 -28.18 1.88
C VAL A 572 -9.55 -28.90 2.33
N GLN A 573 -10.19 -28.46 3.42
CA GLN A 573 -11.40 -29.10 3.92
C GLN A 573 -12.58 -28.93 2.97
N SER A 574 -12.72 -27.77 2.33
CA SER A 574 -13.79 -27.53 1.35
C SER A 574 -13.64 -28.45 0.14
N MET A 575 -12.42 -28.60 -0.38
CA MET A 575 -12.16 -29.52 -1.50
C MET A 575 -12.34 -30.99 -1.10
N ARG A 576 -11.93 -31.40 0.12
CA ARG A 576 -12.18 -32.76 0.65
C ARG A 576 -13.67 -33.06 0.76
N LYS A 577 -14.45 -32.12 1.31
CA LYS A 577 -15.91 -32.24 1.45
C LYS A 577 -16.62 -32.45 0.11
N LEU A 578 -16.10 -31.84 -0.96
CA LEU A 578 -16.62 -31.95 -2.32
C LEU A 578 -16.01 -33.12 -3.11
N ASN A 579 -15.12 -33.92 -2.50
CA ASN A 579 -14.32 -34.94 -3.19
C ASN A 579 -13.59 -34.39 -4.44
N TYR A 580 -13.09 -33.17 -4.35
CA TYR A 580 -12.51 -32.38 -5.44
C TYR A 580 -11.03 -32.03 -5.19
N ILE A 581 -10.29 -32.94 -4.57
CA ILE A 581 -8.83 -32.83 -4.42
C ILE A 581 -8.25 -34.22 -4.34
N LYS A 582 -7.19 -34.47 -5.11
CA LYS A 582 -6.45 -35.75 -5.08
C LYS A 582 -5.03 -35.57 -4.57
N TYR A 583 -4.40 -34.47 -4.96
CA TYR A 583 -3.01 -34.17 -4.61
C TYR A 583 -2.86 -32.75 -4.10
N LEU A 584 -1.86 -32.57 -3.24
CA LEU A 584 -1.28 -31.29 -2.90
C LEU A 584 0.15 -31.22 -3.47
N TYR A 585 0.50 -30.10 -4.09
CA TYR A 585 1.83 -29.85 -4.61
C TYR A 585 2.53 -28.78 -3.77
N ASP A 586 3.63 -29.16 -3.11
CA ASP A 586 4.53 -28.24 -2.42
C ASP A 586 5.58 -27.72 -3.41
N VAL A 587 5.55 -26.42 -3.69
CA VAL A 587 6.45 -25.75 -4.63
C VAL A 587 7.39 -24.82 -3.88
N SER A 588 8.69 -24.95 -4.13
CA SER A 588 9.71 -24.01 -3.67
C SER A 588 10.28 -23.22 -4.83
N ILE A 589 10.23 -21.89 -4.75
CA ILE A 589 10.83 -20.96 -5.72
C ILE A 589 12.06 -20.26 -5.12
N GLY A 590 13.15 -20.18 -5.89
CA GLY A 590 14.38 -19.46 -5.54
C GLY A 590 14.97 -18.72 -6.74
N PHE A 591 15.68 -17.62 -6.49
CA PHE A 591 16.29 -16.77 -7.53
C PHE A 591 17.81 -16.90 -7.55
N GLY A 592 18.41 -17.06 -8.73
CA GLY A 592 19.86 -17.25 -8.89
C GLY A 592 20.64 -15.94 -8.89
N ASP A 593 20.23 -14.99 -9.71
CA ASP A 593 21.05 -13.84 -10.10
C ASP A 593 20.56 -12.51 -9.55
N ALA A 594 19.24 -12.33 -9.46
CA ALA A 594 18.61 -11.07 -9.07
C ALA A 594 17.22 -11.30 -8.49
N ILE A 595 16.78 -10.37 -7.64
CA ILE A 595 15.39 -10.31 -7.16
C ILE A 595 14.72 -9.08 -7.76
N VAL A 596 13.60 -9.29 -8.46
CA VAL A 596 12.79 -8.20 -9.02
C VAL A 596 11.48 -8.16 -8.24
N GLN A 597 11.33 -7.18 -7.36
CA GLN A 597 10.29 -7.21 -6.34
C GLN A 597 8.89 -7.00 -6.93
N SER A 598 8.75 -6.17 -7.95
CA SER A 598 7.45 -5.72 -8.45
C SER A 598 7.38 -5.56 -9.97
N GLU A 599 6.14 -5.47 -10.46
CA GLU A 599 5.80 -5.15 -11.85
C GLU A 599 6.39 -3.81 -12.30
N ILE A 600 6.62 -2.88 -11.35
CA ILE A 600 7.23 -1.57 -11.58
C ILE A 600 8.69 -1.74 -12.00
N ASP A 601 9.43 -2.55 -11.24
CA ASP A 601 10.84 -2.84 -11.50
C ASP A 601 11.01 -3.53 -12.87
N LEU A 602 10.10 -4.45 -13.19
CA LEU A 602 10.07 -5.09 -14.51
C LEU A 602 9.71 -4.14 -15.65
N VAL A 603 8.59 -3.42 -15.53
CA VAL A 603 8.08 -2.61 -16.65
C VAL A 603 8.87 -1.33 -16.82
N LEU A 604 9.02 -0.50 -15.78
CA LEU A 604 9.63 0.82 -15.93
C LEU A 604 11.16 0.78 -16.03
N HIS A 605 11.77 -0.19 -15.36
CA HIS A 605 13.22 -0.32 -15.30
C HIS A 605 13.75 -1.47 -16.16
N GLY A 606 12.89 -2.37 -16.65
CA GLY A 606 13.34 -3.51 -17.45
C GLY A 606 14.08 -4.57 -16.63
N ALA A 607 14.03 -4.49 -15.30
CA ALA A 607 14.71 -5.42 -14.42
C ALA A 607 14.02 -6.79 -14.50
N CYS A 608 14.79 -7.84 -14.72
CA CYS A 608 14.27 -9.19 -14.80
C CYS A 608 15.32 -10.18 -14.30
N PRO A 609 14.96 -11.15 -13.44
CA PRO A 609 15.87 -12.23 -13.09
C PRO A 609 16.19 -13.06 -14.35
N LYS A 610 17.43 -13.52 -14.44
CA LYS A 610 17.90 -14.44 -15.48
C LYS A 610 17.76 -15.89 -15.05
N GLU A 611 17.77 -16.19 -13.76
CA GLU A 611 17.74 -17.56 -13.26
C GLU A 611 16.68 -17.73 -12.17
N VAL A 612 15.63 -18.49 -12.47
CA VAL A 612 14.57 -18.86 -11.53
C VAL A 612 14.51 -20.37 -11.38
N TYR A 613 14.51 -20.85 -10.14
CA TYR A 613 14.57 -22.27 -9.81
C TYR A 613 13.29 -22.70 -9.12
N TYR A 614 12.80 -23.88 -9.49
CA TYR A 614 11.63 -24.52 -8.87
C TYR A 614 11.95 -25.95 -8.44
N GLN A 615 11.51 -26.31 -7.24
CA GLN A 615 11.40 -27.70 -6.78
C GLN A 615 9.93 -28.01 -6.48
N ILE A 616 9.42 -29.13 -7.00
CA ILE A 616 8.01 -29.51 -6.85
C ILE A 616 7.90 -30.89 -6.20
N ARG A 617 7.15 -30.99 -5.10
CA ARG A 617 6.86 -32.25 -4.41
C ARG A 617 5.36 -32.56 -4.45
N LYS A 618 5.01 -33.73 -4.99
CA LYS A 618 3.64 -34.25 -5.06
C LYS A 618 3.32 -35.00 -3.78
N LEU A 619 2.19 -34.68 -3.15
CA LEU A 619 1.72 -35.27 -1.90
C LEU A 619 0.28 -35.77 -2.08
N PRO A 620 -0.01 -37.07 -1.86
CA PRO A 620 -1.38 -37.56 -1.82
C PRO A 620 -2.20 -36.85 -0.74
N ILE A 621 -3.43 -36.42 -1.04
CA ILE A 621 -4.23 -35.69 -0.05
C ILE A 621 -4.56 -36.53 1.19
N ASP A 622 -4.61 -37.86 1.02
CA ASP A 622 -4.86 -38.84 2.07
C ASP A 622 -3.67 -39.01 3.01
N SER A 623 -2.46 -38.60 2.61
CA SER A 623 -1.29 -38.62 3.48
C SER A 623 -1.21 -37.39 4.40
N LEU A 624 -2.11 -36.40 4.23
CA LEU A 624 -2.16 -35.20 5.06
C LEU A 624 -3.16 -35.38 6.22
N PRO A 625 -2.92 -34.75 7.40
CA PRO A 625 -3.84 -34.83 8.53
C PRO A 625 -5.28 -34.46 8.17
N SER A 626 -6.27 -35.13 8.78
CA SER A 626 -7.70 -34.89 8.50
C SER A 626 -8.29 -33.74 9.32
N SER A 627 -7.77 -33.48 10.52
CA SER A 627 -8.21 -32.40 11.42
C SER A 627 -7.65 -31.04 11.01
N ASP A 628 -8.38 -29.96 11.33
CA ASP A 628 -7.97 -28.57 11.09
C ASP A 628 -6.66 -28.23 11.81
N GLU A 629 -6.52 -28.65 13.07
CA GLU A 629 -5.32 -28.44 13.89
C GLU A 629 -4.12 -29.21 13.32
N GLY A 630 -4.32 -30.48 12.95
CA GLY A 630 -3.27 -31.27 12.31
C GLY A 630 -2.78 -30.68 10.97
N LEU A 631 -3.68 -30.16 10.14
CA LEU A 631 -3.31 -29.46 8.90
C LEU A 631 -2.53 -28.16 9.19
N ALA A 632 -2.91 -27.45 10.24
CA ALA A 632 -2.26 -26.23 10.69
C ALA A 632 -0.80 -26.49 11.10
N GLU A 633 -0.58 -27.49 11.95
CA GLU A 633 0.74 -27.91 12.39
C GLU A 633 1.59 -28.42 11.23
N TRP A 634 1.00 -29.24 10.36
CA TRP A 634 1.67 -29.72 9.15
C TRP A 634 2.17 -28.59 8.26
N LEU A 635 1.35 -27.55 8.03
CA LEU A 635 1.74 -26.39 7.22
C LEU A 635 2.90 -25.61 7.87
N VAL A 636 2.89 -25.45 9.20
CA VAL A 636 3.95 -24.78 9.94
C VAL A 636 5.27 -25.55 9.83
N GLU A 637 5.24 -26.87 10.00
CA GLU A 637 6.43 -27.73 9.84
C GLU A 637 6.95 -27.73 8.40
N LEU A 638 6.05 -27.74 7.41
CA LEU A 638 6.42 -27.62 6.00
C LEU A 638 7.14 -26.29 5.73
N TRP A 639 6.69 -25.18 6.32
CA TRP A 639 7.35 -23.88 6.17
C TRP A 639 8.73 -23.85 6.85
N LYS A 640 8.89 -24.53 8.00
CA LYS A 640 10.22 -24.72 8.62
C LYS A 640 11.17 -25.50 7.71
N GLU A 641 10.69 -26.55 7.06
CA GLU A 641 11.46 -27.29 6.07
C GLU A 641 11.86 -26.39 4.89
N LYS A 642 10.90 -25.62 4.37
CA LYS A 642 11.11 -24.70 3.24
C LYS A 642 12.12 -23.61 3.55
N GLU A 643 12.10 -23.05 4.76
CA GLU A 643 13.10 -22.11 5.26
C GLU A 643 14.52 -22.71 5.21
N ARG A 644 14.71 -23.93 5.75
CA ARG A 644 16.00 -24.62 5.73
C ARG A 644 16.47 -24.88 4.29
N LYS A 645 15.55 -25.31 3.43
CA LYS A 645 15.83 -25.61 2.02
C LYS A 645 16.27 -24.35 1.25
N LEU A 646 15.59 -23.23 1.44
CA LEU A 646 15.99 -21.95 0.84
C LEU A 646 17.31 -21.44 1.41
N LYS A 647 17.56 -21.63 2.70
CA LYS A 647 18.86 -21.33 3.32
C LYS A 647 19.99 -22.10 2.63
N THR A 648 19.85 -23.42 2.47
CA THR A 648 20.84 -24.22 1.74
C THR A 648 21.02 -23.72 0.30
N PHE A 649 19.92 -23.46 -0.41
CA PHE A 649 19.96 -22.92 -1.77
C PHE A 649 20.77 -21.61 -1.87
N TYR A 650 20.52 -20.65 -0.97
CA TYR A 650 21.19 -19.34 -1.00
C TYR A 650 22.61 -19.35 -0.42
N THR A 651 22.98 -20.36 0.37
CA THR A 651 24.38 -20.56 0.81
C THR A 651 25.29 -21.08 -0.30
N LEU A 652 24.74 -21.68 -1.36
CA LEU A 652 25.52 -22.13 -2.50
C LEU A 652 25.99 -20.94 -3.36
N PRO A 653 27.22 -20.99 -3.92
CA PRO A 653 27.64 -20.05 -4.95
C PRO A 653 26.64 -20.00 -6.10
N GLN A 654 26.39 -18.83 -6.69
CA GLN A 654 25.35 -18.65 -7.71
C GLN A 654 25.36 -19.73 -8.81
N LYS A 655 26.55 -20.02 -9.36
CA LYS A 655 26.76 -21.01 -10.42
C LYS A 655 26.37 -22.45 -10.03
N ASP A 656 26.40 -22.74 -8.73
CA ASP A 656 26.16 -24.07 -8.15
C ASP A 656 24.77 -24.14 -7.48
N ARG A 657 23.94 -23.08 -7.58
CA ARG A 657 22.61 -23.06 -6.95
C ARG A 657 21.71 -24.11 -7.56
N HIS A 658 21.20 -24.99 -6.71
CA HIS A 658 20.19 -25.97 -7.05
C HIS A 658 19.40 -26.33 -5.79
N PHE A 659 18.16 -26.76 -5.97
CA PHE A 659 17.43 -27.42 -4.90
C PHE A 659 17.88 -28.88 -4.80
N PRO A 660 17.76 -29.54 -3.62
CA PRO A 660 18.03 -30.96 -3.53
C PRO A 660 17.11 -31.76 -4.47
N PRO A 661 17.57 -32.86 -5.07
CA PRO A 661 16.72 -33.70 -5.90
C PRO A 661 15.56 -34.27 -5.06
N VAL A 662 14.43 -34.55 -5.71
CA VAL A 662 13.28 -35.21 -5.09
C VAL A 662 13.26 -36.64 -5.58
N ASP A 663 13.10 -37.62 -4.68
CA ASP A 663 13.01 -39.03 -5.05
C ASP A 663 11.85 -39.27 -6.02
N GLY A 664 12.13 -39.93 -7.14
CA GLY A 664 11.15 -40.12 -8.22
C GLY A 664 10.81 -38.85 -9.01
N GLY A 665 11.55 -37.76 -8.80
CA GLY A 665 11.42 -36.51 -9.54
C GLY A 665 12.20 -36.48 -10.85
N GLU A 666 11.75 -35.64 -11.77
CA GLU A 666 12.34 -35.41 -13.09
C GLU A 666 12.85 -33.97 -13.20
N GLN A 667 13.63 -33.67 -14.24
CA GLN A 667 13.94 -32.30 -14.64
C GLN A 667 13.11 -31.94 -15.87
N PHE A 668 12.49 -30.76 -15.85
CA PHE A 668 11.68 -30.27 -16.95
C PHE A 668 12.41 -29.13 -17.65
N GLY A 669 12.34 -29.12 -18.98
CA GLY A 669 12.94 -28.13 -19.84
C GLY A 669 12.13 -27.95 -21.11
N LEU A 670 12.48 -26.95 -21.91
CA LEU A 670 11.82 -26.69 -23.18
C LEU A 670 12.47 -27.52 -24.30
N ASP A 671 11.79 -28.57 -24.76
CA ASP A 671 12.14 -29.24 -26.00
C ASP A 671 11.80 -28.38 -27.24
N ASP A 672 12.23 -28.81 -28.42
CA ASP A 672 12.01 -28.06 -29.67
C ASP A 672 10.51 -27.85 -29.96
N TYR A 673 9.66 -28.81 -29.59
CA TYR A 673 8.22 -28.72 -29.79
C TYR A 673 7.59 -27.64 -28.91
N LEU A 674 7.93 -27.61 -27.62
CA LEU A 674 7.49 -26.62 -26.65
C LEU A 674 8.02 -25.22 -27.01
N GLN A 675 9.28 -25.10 -27.44
CA GLN A 675 9.83 -23.83 -27.90
C GLN A 675 9.11 -23.29 -29.13
N ASN A 676 8.84 -24.14 -30.13
CA ASN A 676 8.10 -23.75 -31.33
C ASN A 676 6.65 -23.38 -31.00
N THR A 677 6.03 -24.06 -30.04
CA THR A 677 4.71 -23.72 -29.52
C THR A 677 4.70 -22.33 -28.88
N GLN A 678 5.68 -21.99 -28.03
CA GLN A 678 5.79 -20.65 -27.46
C GLN A 678 5.96 -19.58 -28.55
N LYS A 679 6.83 -19.80 -29.54
CA LYS A 679 7.01 -18.88 -30.66
C LYS A 679 5.70 -18.66 -31.41
N PHE A 680 4.99 -19.75 -31.73
CA PHE A 680 3.69 -19.66 -32.40
C PHE A 680 2.67 -18.86 -31.58
N VAL A 681 2.52 -19.16 -30.29
CA VAL A 681 1.55 -18.48 -29.41
C VAL A 681 1.89 -16.99 -29.27
N VAL A 682 3.17 -16.65 -29.08
CA VAL A 682 3.63 -15.25 -29.01
C VAL A 682 3.36 -14.54 -30.33
N SER A 683 3.70 -15.14 -31.48
CA SER A 683 3.42 -14.56 -32.79
C SER A 683 1.92 -14.36 -33.03
N PHE A 684 1.10 -15.35 -32.67
CA PHE A 684 -0.36 -15.28 -32.80
C PHE A 684 -0.94 -14.11 -32.01
N TRP A 685 -0.59 -13.98 -30.73
CA TRP A 685 -1.12 -12.90 -29.89
C TRP A 685 -0.56 -11.53 -30.25
N LEU A 686 0.70 -11.45 -30.69
CA LEU A 686 1.29 -10.22 -31.19
C LEU A 686 0.53 -9.72 -32.43
N LEU A 687 0.35 -10.58 -33.44
CA LEU A 687 -0.39 -10.25 -34.67
C LEU A 687 -1.85 -9.89 -34.36
N THR A 688 -2.51 -10.66 -33.50
CA THR A 688 -3.88 -10.40 -33.07
C THR A 688 -4.01 -9.05 -32.36
N THR A 689 -3.05 -8.72 -31.48
CA THR A 689 -3.05 -7.43 -30.77
C THR A 689 -2.81 -6.27 -31.72
N LEU A 690 -1.86 -6.39 -32.64
CA LEU A 690 -1.58 -5.36 -33.65
C LEU A 690 -2.80 -5.14 -34.55
N PHE A 691 -3.42 -6.21 -35.03
CA PHE A 691 -4.64 -6.15 -35.84
C PHE A 691 -5.78 -5.43 -35.10
N TRP A 692 -6.09 -5.84 -33.86
CA TRP A 692 -7.18 -5.20 -33.12
C TRP A 692 -6.88 -3.79 -32.67
N THR A 693 -5.61 -3.47 -32.41
CA THR A 693 -5.19 -2.09 -32.13
C THR A 693 -5.45 -1.21 -33.34
N TYR A 694 -5.02 -1.66 -34.53
CA TYR A 694 -5.29 -0.96 -35.79
C TYR A 694 -6.79 -0.79 -36.03
N MET A 695 -7.56 -1.88 -35.95
CA MET A 695 -9.01 -1.85 -36.14
C MET A 695 -9.74 -0.94 -35.15
N PHE A 696 -9.28 -0.84 -33.89
CA PHE A 696 -9.86 0.04 -32.90
C PHE A 696 -9.74 1.53 -33.27
N PHE A 697 -8.62 1.93 -33.88
CA PHE A 697 -8.41 3.32 -34.29
C PHE A 697 -9.01 3.65 -35.66
N GLU A 698 -9.01 2.69 -36.58
CA GLU A 698 -9.48 2.91 -37.96
C GLU A 698 -10.99 2.70 -38.14
N SER A 699 -11.60 1.80 -37.37
CA SER A 699 -13.02 1.45 -37.51
C SER A 699 -13.85 2.05 -36.39
N ALA A 700 -14.72 3.00 -36.73
CA ALA A 700 -15.70 3.56 -35.80
C ALA A 700 -16.59 2.48 -35.16
N LEU A 701 -16.97 1.45 -35.94
CA LEU A 701 -17.74 0.32 -35.43
C LEU A 701 -17.00 -0.40 -34.29
N MET A 702 -15.72 -0.71 -34.48
CA MET A 702 -14.91 -1.39 -33.45
C MET A 702 -14.72 -0.52 -32.21
N PHE A 703 -14.55 0.80 -32.38
CA PHE A 703 -14.52 1.74 -31.26
C PHE A 703 -15.85 1.73 -30.47
N TYR A 704 -17.00 1.75 -31.14
CA TYR A 704 -18.30 1.68 -30.46
C TYR A 704 -18.53 0.32 -29.77
N ILE A 705 -18.09 -0.79 -30.36
CA ILE A 705 -18.13 -2.12 -29.72
C ILE A 705 -17.32 -2.09 -28.42
N ALA A 706 -16.13 -1.47 -28.40
CA ALA A 706 -15.33 -1.33 -27.20
C ALA A 706 -16.04 -0.50 -26.10
N LEU A 707 -16.73 0.58 -26.49
CA LEU A 707 -17.51 1.41 -25.55
C LEU A 707 -18.67 0.61 -24.95
N VAL A 708 -19.47 -0.07 -25.80
CA VAL A 708 -20.59 -0.91 -25.37
C VAL A 708 -20.11 -2.02 -24.45
N THR A 709 -19.00 -2.67 -24.79
CA THR A 709 -18.36 -3.69 -23.96
C THR A 709 -18.02 -3.13 -22.59
N THR A 710 -17.37 -1.97 -22.53
CA THR A 710 -17.01 -1.32 -21.26
C THR A 710 -18.24 -1.05 -20.38
N VAL A 711 -19.36 -0.64 -20.98
CA VAL A 711 -20.65 -0.47 -20.28
C VAL A 711 -21.16 -1.81 -19.77
N ILE A 712 -21.18 -2.86 -20.59
CA ILE A 712 -21.61 -4.22 -20.19
C ILE A 712 -20.80 -4.70 -18.97
N TYR A 713 -19.47 -4.59 -19.02
CA TYR A 713 -18.60 -4.98 -17.90
C TYR A 713 -18.87 -4.18 -16.64
N THR A 714 -19.05 -2.86 -16.77
CA THR A 714 -19.36 -1.99 -15.64
C THR A 714 -20.69 -2.38 -14.99
N VAL A 715 -21.71 -2.68 -15.79
CA VAL A 715 -23.02 -3.16 -15.32
C VAL A 715 -22.88 -4.52 -14.65
N ILE A 716 -22.17 -5.49 -15.25
CA ILE A 716 -21.97 -6.81 -14.66
C ILE A 716 -21.25 -6.69 -13.31
N CYS A 717 -20.18 -5.89 -13.24
CA CYS A 717 -19.43 -5.68 -12.00
C CYS A 717 -20.32 -5.05 -10.91
N LYS A 718 -21.20 -4.12 -11.27
CA LYS A 718 -22.11 -3.47 -10.33
C LYS A 718 -23.26 -4.38 -9.87
N CYS A 719 -23.83 -5.17 -10.77
CA CYS A 719 -25.00 -6.01 -10.49
C CYS A 719 -24.64 -7.36 -9.86
N TYR A 720 -23.49 -7.94 -10.22
CA TYR A 720 -23.10 -9.29 -9.81
C TYR A 720 -21.82 -9.33 -8.95
N GLY A 721 -21.10 -8.21 -8.81
CA GLY A 721 -19.85 -8.14 -8.06
C GLY A 721 -18.59 -8.52 -8.85
N GLY A 722 -18.76 -9.05 -10.06
CA GLY A 722 -17.72 -9.44 -11.02
C GLY A 722 -18.25 -10.40 -12.09
N LEU A 723 -17.48 -10.62 -13.17
CA LEU A 723 -17.87 -11.52 -14.25
C LEU A 723 -17.83 -13.00 -13.82
N GLU A 724 -16.94 -13.35 -12.89
CA GLU A 724 -16.86 -14.67 -12.27
C GLU A 724 -18.16 -15.04 -11.55
N HIS A 725 -18.72 -14.10 -10.77
CA HIS A 725 -19.98 -14.29 -10.06
C HIS A 725 -21.17 -14.37 -11.00
N PHE A 726 -21.16 -13.58 -12.07
CA PHE A 726 -22.14 -13.69 -13.15
C PHE A 726 -22.11 -15.06 -13.81
N ALA A 727 -20.93 -15.56 -14.21
CA ALA A 727 -20.78 -16.86 -14.85
C ALA A 727 -21.24 -18.02 -13.94
N ILE A 728 -20.87 -17.97 -12.65
CA ILE A 728 -21.31 -18.93 -11.63
C ILE A 728 -22.84 -18.94 -11.52
N LYS A 729 -23.46 -17.75 -11.45
CA LYS A 729 -24.92 -17.65 -11.37
C LYS A 729 -25.59 -18.25 -12.61
N MET A 730 -25.13 -17.89 -13.80
CA MET A 730 -25.71 -18.41 -15.05
C MET A 730 -25.57 -19.93 -15.18
N PHE A 731 -24.48 -20.50 -14.66
CA PHE A 731 -24.32 -21.94 -14.58
C PHE A 731 -25.41 -22.61 -13.72
N TYR A 732 -25.64 -22.11 -12.51
CA TYR A 732 -26.65 -22.69 -11.60
C TYR A 732 -28.10 -22.42 -12.05
N ASP A 733 -28.37 -21.25 -12.61
CA ASP A 733 -29.69 -20.93 -13.19
C ASP A 733 -30.01 -21.92 -14.33
N ARG A 734 -29.03 -22.28 -15.17
CA ARG A 734 -29.23 -23.30 -16.20
C ARG A 734 -29.35 -24.71 -15.65
N LYS A 735 -28.49 -25.10 -14.70
CA LYS A 735 -28.51 -26.43 -14.06
C LYS A 735 -29.87 -26.69 -13.40
N SER A 736 -30.42 -25.71 -12.69
CA SER A 736 -31.75 -25.82 -12.06
C SER A 736 -32.88 -25.93 -13.08
N HIS A 737 -32.84 -25.15 -14.17
CA HIS A 737 -33.83 -25.24 -15.23
C HIS A 737 -33.86 -26.63 -15.90
N PHE A 738 -32.70 -27.24 -16.18
CA PHE A 738 -32.64 -28.61 -16.72
C PHE A 738 -33.19 -29.65 -15.74
N ASN A 739 -32.86 -29.55 -14.45
CA ASN A 739 -33.38 -30.46 -13.44
C ASN A 739 -34.91 -30.38 -13.30
N ASN A 740 -35.49 -29.17 -13.38
CA ASN A 740 -36.93 -28.98 -13.31
C ASN A 740 -37.67 -29.56 -14.53
N VAL A 741 -37.12 -29.41 -15.74
CA VAL A 741 -37.69 -29.99 -16.97
C VAL A 741 -37.65 -31.52 -16.94
N ASN A 742 -36.53 -32.11 -16.54
CA ASN A 742 -36.40 -33.57 -16.45
C ASN A 742 -37.33 -34.17 -15.37
N ASN A 743 -37.55 -33.46 -14.26
CA ASN A 743 -38.49 -33.89 -13.23
C ASN A 743 -39.96 -33.76 -13.68
N SER A 744 -40.32 -32.76 -14.49
CA SER A 744 -41.67 -32.64 -15.04
C SER A 744 -41.99 -33.68 -16.12
N ASP A 745 -40.99 -34.11 -16.90
CA ASP A 745 -41.15 -35.15 -17.92
C ASP A 745 -41.27 -36.55 -17.28
N ASN A 746 -40.57 -36.82 -16.17
CA ASN A 746 -40.72 -38.05 -15.40
C ASN A 746 -42.05 -38.15 -14.62
N SER A 747 -42.69 -37.02 -14.27
CA SER A 747 -44.02 -37.03 -13.65
C SER A 747 -45.17 -37.23 -14.64
N ASN A 748 -44.95 -36.97 -15.94
CA ASN A 748 -45.95 -37.15 -16.99
C ASN A 748 -45.85 -38.50 -17.74
N GLY A 749 -44.87 -39.35 -17.38
CA GLY A 749 -44.71 -40.71 -17.92
C GLY A 749 -45.34 -41.82 -17.08
N ASN A 750 -46.03 -41.49 -15.98
CA ASN A 750 -46.70 -42.42 -15.07
C ASN A 750 -48.21 -42.09 -14.94
N THR A 751 -48.89 -41.87 -16.05
CA THR A 751 -50.36 -41.85 -16.14
C THR A 751 -50.85 -42.68 -17.30
#